data_AF-A0A8J1U8L1-F1
#
_entry.id   AF-A0A8J1U8L1-F1
#
_cell.length_a   1.000
_cell.length_b   1.000
_cell.length_c   1.000
_cell.angle_alpha   90.00
_cell.angle_beta   90.00
_cell.angle_gamma   90.00
#
_symmetry.space_group_name_H-M   'P 1'
#
loop_
_entity.id
_entity.type
_entity.pdbx_description
1 polymer ?
#
loop_
_entity_poly.entity_id
_entity_poly.type
_entity_poly.pdbx_seq_one_letter_code
_entity_poly.pdbx_strand_id
1 'polypeptide(L)'
;MKFGNTLLRLSENDSKYGHQYMQYKLLKMHVKEQKGNNDPQKEVEFVRMLESELQRIKKLISAKIDELKSAGQGLQMSVKMADISNEIPDLQRLGNQADVLATDMAEIERFVFYNKEGFRKIVKKHDKVTGTRSFWFEAQKHAEFFSDLAHELEGILIQLSDIYEYIREKQGGNKVSAEHKVSQETFERKSTKYWIAMEDAFLLKTMLVKHMPLYIFSRTKQEDNKRMANKRTSILLQDHGKKFEEFKFLQKSGWISSVYFDSTDLHSYHRRVAMKEGATLIRIRWYGDPDESSVAGDMYLPRPPAKGLFCERKTHHECWVAEDSLKERFPIKKNNITDFITGKKPAAECCLSSGDSAMSLAEEIQKEILDNKLVPMVRTVYKRSAFQLEETNDVRITLDQALSFVNEHPSVRDDATWHRDETELENNEDWISFHAAVLEVKLKTASPEWLEELLKSPIIRMVNKFSKFQQSCTSYNADKVKIWPYWFEDDEIKEAKKRTKKIRQAKDEDEGIVREENKEQTLRKPTPSFGLEPDYAYDNKAYGDDALGDIEMGMFEKKAPSVNDVPGGTIGTFVSTVNDNPPGIKTIDMTEHSLKNGTSAYSNGGTAITKQRKRLASENKPEAVYNDNDDNTNCFGKPQKFKKATKRLKIEPKTYFANERTFMQWSTAALFLIGIGGTLVGTQSEVARVVTIVFFALALFMVLYACVVFYVRMVLIKRGTSGRFDDWFGPALLTCLLITGLGFSFYAFHYSWTMLPLTVIPIQYWESPVCVKLQLKNNPVFFSPSGLSTNDPERRLAWTCADNRIAQLDLDTGEFLQVHTIGDEGVKDFECVTFAKDADVIWIGSEEPENEIIEYNIKTKRRLRTLSMEPVSGKSTKLMEGLAFMDFYYPLQDLPQKVVGNGTFFTPRPQSLGSFYIPVGFGGVSPRSKIKVPADLTTEKIGAMTTLGDTLYTVFDNAHVLVGYDMFTAKMTRYQIPGNEKNWEGILFRPHSSGMWVYLAKDNPPEIWRFDFDTNSGFKGC
;
A
#
# COMPACT_ATOMS: atom_id res chain seq x y z
N MET A 1 1.05 -24.14 6.63
CA MET A 1 0.25 -25.36 6.92
C MET A 1 0.91 -26.58 6.28
N LYS A 2 0.48 -27.83 6.56
CA LYS A 2 0.94 -29.00 5.79
C LYS A 2 0.22 -29.02 4.43
N PHE A 3 0.96 -28.90 3.32
CA PHE A 3 0.43 -28.75 1.95
C PHE A 3 -0.67 -29.75 1.55
N GLY A 4 -0.55 -31.02 1.97
CA GLY A 4 -1.58 -32.03 1.69
C GLY A 4 -2.94 -31.79 2.37
N ASN A 5 -3.04 -30.83 3.29
CA ASN A 5 -4.32 -30.33 3.84
C ASN A 5 -4.86 -29.16 3.02
N THR A 6 -4.00 -28.39 2.33
CA THR A 6 -4.40 -27.33 1.39
C THR A 6 -5.08 -27.93 0.17
N LEU A 7 -4.44 -28.93 -0.48
CA LEU A 7 -5.09 -29.71 -1.56
C LEU A 7 -6.39 -30.36 -1.10
N LEU A 8 -6.42 -30.91 0.11
CA LEU A 8 -7.63 -31.51 0.69
C LEU A 8 -8.79 -30.48 0.73
N ARG A 9 -8.55 -29.31 1.34
CA ARG A 9 -9.54 -28.23 1.45
C ARG A 9 -10.03 -27.71 0.09
N LEU A 10 -9.12 -27.54 -0.87
CA LEU A 10 -9.45 -27.18 -2.25
C LEU A 10 -10.31 -28.24 -2.94
N SER A 11 -10.06 -29.52 -2.66
CA SER A 11 -10.79 -30.65 -3.25
C SER A 11 -12.14 -30.98 -2.59
N GLU A 12 -12.35 -30.54 -1.35
CA GLU A 12 -13.51 -30.89 -0.52
C GLU A 12 -14.60 -29.81 -0.47
N ASN A 13 -14.29 -28.51 -0.57
CA ASN A 13 -15.33 -27.44 -0.61
C ASN A 13 -14.95 -26.14 -1.35
N ASP A 14 -13.68 -25.72 -1.38
CA ASP A 14 -13.32 -24.31 -1.68
C ASP A 14 -13.01 -23.98 -3.15
N SER A 15 -13.40 -24.80 -4.14
CA SER A 15 -13.13 -24.49 -5.56
C SER A 15 -14.04 -25.16 -6.59
N LYS A 16 -14.26 -24.47 -7.71
CA LYS A 16 -15.00 -24.93 -8.90
C LYS A 16 -14.52 -26.26 -9.49
N TYR A 17 -13.24 -26.60 -9.29
CA TYR A 17 -12.62 -27.83 -9.78
C TYR A 17 -12.45 -28.91 -8.70
N GLY A 18 -13.11 -28.80 -7.53
CA GLY A 18 -12.88 -29.60 -6.31
C GLY A 18 -12.43 -31.05 -6.51
N HIS A 19 -13.33 -31.96 -6.89
CA HIS A 19 -13.00 -33.37 -7.09
C HIS A 19 -12.09 -33.67 -8.31
N GLN A 20 -11.77 -32.66 -9.12
CA GLN A 20 -10.91 -32.80 -10.30
C GLN A 20 -9.42 -32.57 -10.00
N TYR A 21 -9.07 -32.06 -8.82
CA TYR A 21 -7.68 -31.98 -8.34
C TYR A 21 -7.01 -33.36 -8.25
N MET A 22 -5.68 -33.38 -8.14
CA MET A 22 -4.89 -34.58 -7.86
C MET A 22 -5.35 -35.26 -6.56
N GLN A 23 -5.51 -36.58 -6.61
CA GLN A 23 -5.87 -37.44 -5.48
C GLN A 23 -4.69 -37.67 -4.50
N TYR A 24 -4.03 -36.59 -4.09
CA TYR A 24 -2.82 -36.56 -3.27
C TYR A 24 -2.96 -37.33 -1.94
N LYS A 25 -4.18 -37.47 -1.40
CA LYS A 25 -4.46 -38.27 -0.20
C LYS A 25 -4.22 -39.77 -0.42
N LEU A 26 -4.67 -40.32 -1.56
CA LEU A 26 -4.54 -41.74 -1.91
C LEU A 26 -3.10 -42.09 -2.28
N LEU A 27 -2.48 -41.30 -3.16
CA LEU A 27 -1.05 -41.45 -3.49
C LEU A 27 -0.16 -41.38 -2.22
N LYS A 28 -0.49 -40.50 -1.28
CA LYS A 28 0.22 -40.35 0.00
C LYS A 28 0.01 -41.53 0.97
N MET A 29 -1.06 -42.32 0.81
CA MET A 29 -1.31 -43.58 1.52
C MET A 29 -0.48 -44.72 0.90
N HIS A 30 -0.53 -44.89 -0.43
CA HIS A 30 0.32 -45.85 -1.14
C HIS A 30 1.82 -45.65 -0.83
N VAL A 31 2.31 -44.39 -0.87
CA VAL A 31 3.68 -43.99 -0.46
C VAL A 31 3.90 -44.04 1.07
N LYS A 32 2.98 -44.56 1.87
CA LYS A 32 3.23 -44.99 3.27
C LYS A 32 3.30 -46.50 3.36
N GLU A 33 2.48 -47.21 2.60
CA GLU A 33 2.42 -48.67 2.57
C GLU A 33 3.69 -49.29 1.99
N GLN A 34 4.39 -48.57 1.09
CA GLN A 34 5.73 -48.91 0.58
C GLN A 34 6.88 -48.73 1.60
N LYS A 35 6.66 -48.13 2.78
CA LYS A 35 7.74 -47.70 3.68
C LYS A 35 8.56 -48.89 4.21
N GLY A 36 9.79 -49.02 3.71
CA GLY A 36 10.73 -50.07 4.11
C GLY A 36 10.61 -51.37 3.31
N ASN A 37 9.98 -51.33 2.14
CA ASN A 37 9.84 -52.48 1.25
C ASN A 37 10.07 -52.07 -0.21
N ASN A 38 11.33 -52.14 -0.66
CA ASN A 38 11.78 -51.71 -1.99
C ASN A 38 11.47 -52.76 -3.07
N ASP A 39 10.19 -53.06 -3.20
CA ASP A 39 9.62 -53.98 -4.19
C ASP A 39 9.46 -53.27 -5.56
N PRO A 40 10.16 -53.71 -6.63
CA PRO A 40 10.06 -53.09 -7.95
C PRO A 40 8.64 -53.07 -8.53
N GLN A 41 7.77 -54.00 -8.16
CA GLN A 41 6.38 -53.99 -8.65
C GLN A 41 5.59 -52.80 -8.11
N LYS A 42 5.90 -52.34 -6.89
CA LYS A 42 5.24 -51.20 -6.24
C LYS A 42 5.74 -49.85 -6.76
N GLU A 43 7.00 -49.77 -7.18
CA GLU A 43 7.51 -48.61 -7.94
C GLU A 43 6.75 -48.47 -9.27
N VAL A 44 6.58 -49.58 -10.02
CA VAL A 44 5.80 -49.61 -11.27
C VAL A 44 4.32 -49.26 -11.04
N GLU A 45 3.70 -49.76 -9.97
CA GLU A 45 2.32 -49.42 -9.60
C GLU A 45 2.18 -47.93 -9.27
N PHE A 46 3.07 -47.37 -8.45
CA PHE A 46 3.06 -45.95 -8.09
C PHE A 46 3.27 -45.03 -9.31
N VAL A 47 4.23 -45.35 -10.18
CA VAL A 47 4.45 -44.63 -11.45
C VAL A 47 3.20 -44.70 -12.34
N ARG A 48 2.54 -45.85 -12.43
CA ARG A 48 1.29 -46.01 -13.18
C ARG A 48 0.14 -45.18 -12.59
N MET A 49 0.03 -45.10 -11.26
CA MET A 49 -0.94 -44.22 -10.60
C MET A 49 -0.65 -42.73 -10.84
N LEU A 50 0.61 -42.31 -10.78
CA LEU A 50 1.02 -40.93 -11.08
C LEU A 50 0.71 -40.55 -12.52
N GLU A 51 1.07 -41.40 -13.49
CA GLU A 51 0.83 -41.11 -14.90
C GLU A 51 -0.67 -41.09 -15.23
N SER A 52 -1.46 -41.99 -14.63
CA SER A 52 -2.92 -41.97 -14.80
C SER A 52 -3.55 -40.68 -14.27
N GLU A 53 -3.15 -40.22 -13.08
CA GLU A 53 -3.60 -38.94 -12.52
C GLU A 53 -3.11 -37.75 -13.35
N LEU A 54 -1.87 -37.82 -13.85
CA LEU A 54 -1.29 -36.75 -14.66
C LEU A 54 -2.00 -36.62 -16.01
N GLN A 55 -2.23 -37.71 -16.73
CA GLN A 55 -2.94 -37.66 -18.02
C GLN A 55 -4.40 -37.19 -17.85
N ARG A 56 -5.06 -37.57 -16.75
CA ARG A 56 -6.38 -37.04 -16.37
C ARG A 56 -6.35 -35.51 -16.19
N ILE A 57 -5.34 -35.00 -15.48
CA ILE A 57 -5.16 -33.57 -15.21
C ILE A 57 -4.75 -32.80 -16.48
N LYS A 58 -3.78 -33.31 -17.26
CA LYS A 58 -3.35 -32.74 -18.55
C LYS A 58 -4.55 -32.56 -19.49
N LYS A 59 -5.32 -33.62 -19.71
CA LYS A 59 -6.50 -33.62 -20.60
C LYS A 59 -7.55 -32.58 -20.17
N LEU A 60 -7.79 -32.45 -18.87
CA LEU A 60 -8.71 -31.45 -18.32
C LEU A 60 -8.21 -30.02 -18.55
N ILE A 61 -6.92 -29.75 -18.27
CA ILE A 61 -6.35 -28.41 -18.41
C ILE A 61 -6.35 -27.98 -19.89
N SER A 62 -5.91 -28.83 -20.81
CA SER A 62 -5.92 -28.51 -22.25
C SER A 62 -7.34 -28.21 -22.73
N ALA A 63 -8.32 -29.06 -22.39
CA ALA A 63 -9.72 -28.83 -22.75
C ALA A 63 -10.27 -27.49 -22.19
N LYS A 64 -9.92 -27.13 -20.94
CA LYS A 64 -10.34 -25.84 -20.36
C LYS A 64 -9.58 -24.65 -20.93
N ILE A 65 -8.32 -24.79 -21.31
CA ILE A 65 -7.58 -23.70 -21.97
C ILE A 65 -8.07 -23.50 -23.41
N ASP A 66 -8.49 -24.55 -24.12
CA ASP A 66 -9.11 -24.41 -25.45
C ASP A 66 -10.52 -23.78 -25.38
N GLU A 67 -11.28 -24.05 -24.31
CA GLU A 67 -12.53 -23.35 -23.98
C GLU A 67 -12.27 -21.85 -23.73
N LEU A 68 -11.23 -21.49 -22.97
CA LEU A 68 -10.83 -20.11 -22.70
C LEU A 68 -10.29 -19.38 -23.94
N LYS A 69 -9.49 -20.05 -24.79
CA LYS A 69 -9.08 -19.52 -26.11
C LYS A 69 -10.30 -19.21 -26.97
N SER A 70 -11.28 -20.12 -27.00
CA SER A 70 -12.51 -19.96 -27.79
C SER A 70 -13.37 -18.80 -27.26
N ALA A 71 -13.50 -18.65 -25.94
CA ALA A 71 -14.20 -17.53 -25.32
C ALA A 71 -13.51 -16.18 -25.60
N GLY A 72 -12.18 -16.11 -25.42
CA GLY A 72 -11.38 -14.91 -25.73
C GLY A 72 -11.47 -14.49 -27.19
N GLN A 73 -11.35 -15.44 -28.12
CA GLN A 73 -11.55 -15.20 -29.56
C GLN A 73 -12.98 -14.73 -29.87
N GLY A 74 -13.99 -15.32 -29.23
CA GLY A 74 -15.39 -14.91 -29.38
C GLY A 74 -15.63 -13.45 -28.99
N LEU A 75 -15.16 -13.03 -27.82
CA LEU A 75 -15.24 -11.63 -27.37
C LEU A 75 -14.44 -10.69 -28.27
N GLN A 76 -13.25 -11.10 -28.72
CA GLN A 76 -12.46 -10.29 -29.64
C GLN A 76 -13.14 -10.13 -31.00
N MET A 77 -13.91 -11.13 -31.47
CA MET A 77 -14.73 -11.01 -32.67
C MET A 77 -15.94 -10.09 -32.44
N SER A 78 -16.59 -10.13 -31.27
CA SER A 78 -17.65 -9.17 -30.92
C SER A 78 -17.16 -7.71 -30.95
N VAL A 79 -15.97 -7.44 -30.41
CA VAL A 79 -15.31 -6.12 -30.49
C VAL A 79 -15.08 -5.70 -31.95
N LYS A 80 -14.50 -6.59 -32.77
CA LYS A 80 -14.23 -6.31 -34.20
C LYS A 80 -15.52 -6.04 -35.00
N MET A 81 -16.62 -6.76 -34.72
CA MET A 81 -17.89 -6.53 -35.40
C MET A 81 -18.48 -5.15 -35.05
N ALA A 82 -18.42 -4.74 -33.78
CA ALA A 82 -18.93 -3.43 -33.35
C ALA A 82 -18.14 -2.25 -33.95
N ASP A 83 -16.81 -2.37 -34.07
CA ASP A 83 -16.00 -1.36 -34.76
C ASP A 83 -16.25 -1.30 -36.28
N ILE A 84 -16.68 -2.42 -36.88
CA ILE A 84 -17.04 -2.46 -38.31
C ILE A 84 -18.44 -1.86 -38.54
N SER A 85 -19.43 -2.16 -37.69
CA SER A 85 -20.78 -1.59 -37.83
C SER A 85 -20.88 -0.13 -37.35
N ASN A 86 -19.91 0.34 -36.56
CA ASN A 86 -19.95 1.61 -35.80
C ASN A 86 -21.12 1.69 -34.79
N GLU A 87 -21.79 0.58 -34.51
CA GLU A 87 -22.77 0.50 -33.43
C GLU A 87 -22.03 0.50 -32.09
N ILE A 88 -22.59 1.19 -31.09
CA ILE A 88 -22.09 1.09 -29.72
C ILE A 88 -22.50 -0.31 -29.21
N PRO A 89 -21.55 -1.22 -28.92
CA PRO A 89 -21.92 -2.53 -28.40
C PRO A 89 -22.46 -2.37 -26.98
N ASP A 90 -23.15 -3.39 -26.49
CA ASP A 90 -23.48 -3.48 -25.06
C ASP A 90 -22.18 -3.65 -24.25
N LEU A 91 -21.59 -2.51 -23.86
CA LEU A 91 -20.34 -2.43 -23.10
C LEU A 91 -20.46 -3.07 -21.72
N GLN A 92 -21.68 -3.10 -21.15
CA GLN A 92 -21.93 -3.74 -19.85
C GLN A 92 -21.92 -5.26 -20.01
N ARG A 93 -22.60 -5.81 -21.02
CA ARG A 93 -22.51 -7.24 -21.36
C ARG A 93 -21.09 -7.65 -21.74
N LEU A 94 -20.38 -6.87 -22.57
CA LEU A 94 -19.01 -7.16 -22.97
C LEU A 94 -18.07 -7.16 -21.75
N GLY A 95 -18.21 -6.19 -20.85
CA GLY A 95 -17.49 -6.13 -19.57
C GLY A 95 -17.79 -7.33 -18.67
N ASN A 96 -19.07 -7.69 -18.50
CA ASN A 96 -19.47 -8.86 -17.71
C ASN A 96 -18.88 -10.17 -18.27
N GLN A 97 -18.86 -10.33 -19.60
CA GLN A 97 -18.26 -11.52 -20.23
C GLN A 97 -16.72 -11.52 -20.11
N ALA A 98 -16.08 -10.35 -20.16
CA ALA A 98 -14.65 -10.22 -19.89
C ALA A 98 -14.31 -10.53 -18.42
N ASP A 99 -15.13 -10.10 -17.46
CA ASP A 99 -14.99 -10.39 -16.02
C ASP A 99 -15.14 -11.90 -15.71
N VAL A 100 -16.05 -12.59 -16.40
CA VAL A 100 -16.17 -14.06 -16.31
C VAL A 100 -14.92 -14.73 -16.87
N LEU A 101 -14.44 -14.33 -18.05
CA LEU A 101 -13.19 -14.85 -18.62
C LEU A 101 -11.98 -14.60 -17.69
N ALA A 102 -11.88 -13.40 -17.11
CA ALA A 102 -10.86 -12.99 -16.14
C ALA A 102 -10.87 -13.85 -14.87
N THR A 103 -12.07 -14.29 -14.43
CA THR A 103 -12.26 -15.14 -13.26
C THR A 103 -11.85 -16.58 -13.58
N ASP A 104 -12.39 -17.16 -14.64
CA ASP A 104 -12.10 -18.55 -15.06
C ASP A 104 -10.60 -18.76 -15.37
N MET A 105 -9.94 -17.76 -15.97
CA MET A 105 -8.48 -17.76 -16.20
C MET A 105 -7.67 -17.79 -14.89
N ALA A 106 -8.12 -17.10 -13.84
CA ALA A 106 -7.45 -17.13 -12.54
C ALA A 106 -7.68 -18.46 -11.81
N GLU A 107 -8.88 -19.04 -11.93
CA GLU A 107 -9.17 -20.36 -11.35
C GLU A 107 -8.34 -21.49 -12.00
N ILE A 108 -8.18 -21.49 -13.33
CA ILE A 108 -7.41 -22.53 -14.01
C ILE A 108 -5.90 -22.40 -13.75
N GLU A 109 -5.35 -21.18 -13.63
CA GLU A 109 -3.94 -21.00 -13.24
C GLU A 109 -3.68 -21.52 -11.84
N ARG A 110 -4.57 -21.20 -10.89
CA ARG A 110 -4.52 -21.69 -9.51
C ARG A 110 -4.63 -23.22 -9.46
N PHE A 111 -5.49 -23.82 -10.28
CA PHE A 111 -5.57 -25.27 -10.46
C PHE A 111 -4.26 -25.85 -11.00
N VAL A 112 -3.67 -25.26 -12.05
CA VAL A 112 -2.37 -25.67 -12.61
C VAL A 112 -1.27 -25.61 -11.55
N PHE A 113 -1.16 -24.50 -10.81
CA PHE A 113 -0.15 -24.28 -9.78
C PHE A 113 -0.19 -25.36 -8.69
N TYR A 114 -1.36 -25.57 -8.08
CA TYR A 114 -1.52 -26.53 -6.98
C TYR A 114 -1.34 -27.99 -7.42
N ASN A 115 -1.71 -28.33 -8.67
CA ASN A 115 -1.47 -29.68 -9.19
C ASN A 115 0.01 -29.90 -9.56
N LYS A 116 0.69 -28.95 -10.23
CA LYS A 116 2.15 -29.03 -10.51
C LYS A 116 2.94 -29.23 -9.22
N GLU A 117 2.65 -28.42 -8.20
CA GLU A 117 3.30 -28.54 -6.89
C GLU A 117 2.86 -29.81 -6.12
N GLY A 118 1.69 -30.37 -6.45
CA GLY A 118 1.22 -31.68 -6.02
C GLY A 118 2.11 -32.82 -6.51
N PHE A 119 2.35 -32.89 -7.82
CA PHE A 119 3.29 -33.86 -8.42
C PHE A 119 4.69 -33.74 -7.82
N ARG A 120 5.26 -32.52 -7.78
CA ARG A 120 6.60 -32.30 -7.23
C ARG A 120 6.71 -32.71 -5.75
N LYS A 121 5.68 -32.45 -4.94
CA LYS A 121 5.65 -32.83 -3.51
C LYS A 121 5.31 -34.29 -3.22
N ILE A 122 4.68 -35.05 -4.14
CA ILE A 122 4.47 -36.49 -3.94
C ILE A 122 5.70 -37.29 -4.36
N VAL A 123 6.35 -36.94 -5.48
CA VAL A 123 7.62 -37.54 -5.92
C VAL A 123 8.70 -37.33 -4.84
N LYS A 124 8.94 -36.08 -4.42
CA LYS A 124 9.88 -35.76 -3.33
C LYS A 124 9.54 -36.39 -1.97
N LYS A 125 8.30 -36.85 -1.76
CA LYS A 125 7.93 -37.66 -0.59
C LYS A 125 8.26 -39.13 -0.82
N HIS A 126 8.02 -39.66 -2.01
CA HIS A 126 8.34 -41.02 -2.42
C HIS A 126 9.83 -41.29 -2.28
N ASP A 127 10.68 -40.47 -2.89
CA ASP A 127 12.15 -40.55 -2.79
C ASP A 127 12.63 -40.67 -1.32
N LYS A 128 12.02 -39.86 -0.45
CA LYS A 128 12.36 -39.79 0.98
C LYS A 128 11.86 -41.00 1.80
N VAL A 129 11.00 -41.84 1.24
CA VAL A 129 10.44 -43.04 1.88
C VAL A 129 11.05 -44.33 1.35
N THR A 130 11.34 -44.41 0.05
CA THR A 130 11.97 -45.57 -0.62
C THR A 130 13.50 -45.50 -0.60
N GLY A 131 14.08 -44.29 -0.56
CA GLY A 131 15.51 -44.07 -0.80
C GLY A 131 15.89 -44.09 -2.29
N THR A 132 14.94 -44.29 -3.20
CA THR A 132 15.17 -44.14 -4.65
C THR A 132 15.22 -42.64 -5.02
N ARG A 133 15.88 -42.30 -6.14
CA ARG A 133 15.77 -40.97 -6.77
C ARG A 133 14.89 -41.10 -8.01
N SER A 134 13.57 -40.97 -7.89
CA SER A 134 12.70 -40.98 -9.07
C SER A 134 12.63 -39.59 -9.71
N PHE A 135 13.65 -39.26 -10.53
CA PHE A 135 13.68 -38.13 -11.47
C PHE A 135 12.53 -38.13 -12.51
N TRP A 136 11.55 -39.03 -12.37
CA TRP A 136 10.48 -39.36 -13.31
C TRP A 136 9.74 -38.13 -13.86
N PHE A 137 9.34 -37.21 -12.99
CA PHE A 137 8.55 -36.02 -13.39
C PHE A 137 9.34 -35.04 -14.27
N GLU A 138 10.64 -34.90 -14.02
CA GLU A 138 11.55 -34.05 -14.79
C GLU A 138 11.97 -34.77 -16.09
N ALA A 139 12.37 -36.04 -15.99
CA ALA A 139 12.81 -36.88 -17.10
C ALA A 139 11.73 -37.09 -18.18
N GLN A 140 10.44 -37.13 -17.81
CA GLN A 140 9.35 -37.20 -18.78
C GLN A 140 8.90 -35.83 -19.34
N LYS A 141 9.72 -34.77 -19.21
CA LYS A 141 9.46 -33.43 -19.77
C LYS A 141 8.15 -32.78 -19.31
N HIS A 142 7.58 -33.22 -18.19
CA HIS A 142 6.26 -32.72 -17.75
C HIS A 142 6.31 -31.26 -17.27
N ALA A 143 7.50 -30.77 -16.91
CA ALA A 143 7.74 -29.35 -16.65
C ALA A 143 7.49 -28.46 -17.88
N GLU A 144 7.80 -28.95 -19.10
CA GLU A 144 7.62 -28.24 -20.37
C GLU A 144 6.13 -27.96 -20.60
N PHE A 145 5.29 -29.01 -20.52
CA PHE A 145 3.83 -28.90 -20.62
C PHE A 145 3.24 -27.84 -19.69
N PHE A 146 3.62 -27.84 -18.40
CA PHE A 146 3.11 -26.82 -17.46
C PHE A 146 3.67 -25.40 -17.73
N SER A 147 4.78 -25.28 -18.46
CA SER A 147 5.30 -23.99 -18.91
C SER A 147 4.53 -23.50 -20.14
N ASP A 148 4.30 -24.35 -21.13
CA ASP A 148 3.55 -24.02 -22.35
C ASP A 148 2.14 -23.50 -22.02
N LEU A 149 1.41 -24.17 -21.11
CA LEU A 149 0.09 -23.71 -20.67
C LEU A 149 0.14 -22.32 -19.99
N ALA A 150 1.21 -22.00 -19.28
CA ALA A 150 1.39 -20.67 -18.68
C ALA A 150 1.66 -19.60 -19.76
N HIS A 151 2.36 -19.95 -20.84
CA HIS A 151 2.48 -19.11 -22.03
C HIS A 151 1.13 -18.92 -22.74
N GLU A 152 0.31 -19.96 -22.87
CA GLU A 152 -1.03 -19.85 -23.46
C GLU A 152 -1.94 -18.94 -22.62
N LEU A 153 -1.96 -19.09 -21.30
CA LEU A 153 -2.73 -18.23 -20.39
C LEU A 153 -2.27 -16.77 -20.42
N GLU A 154 -0.96 -16.50 -20.53
CA GLU A 154 -0.46 -15.14 -20.75
C GLU A 154 -0.84 -14.60 -22.15
N GLY A 155 -0.98 -15.46 -23.16
CA GLY A 155 -1.49 -15.09 -24.49
C GLY A 155 -2.95 -14.62 -24.45
N ILE A 156 -3.80 -15.34 -23.71
CA ILE A 156 -5.20 -14.93 -23.50
C ILE A 156 -5.27 -13.66 -22.63
N LEU A 157 -4.36 -13.48 -21.66
CA LEU A 157 -4.30 -12.28 -20.82
C LEU A 157 -3.99 -11.00 -21.64
N ILE A 158 -3.19 -11.11 -22.70
CA ILE A 158 -2.96 -9.99 -23.63
C ILE A 158 -4.25 -9.67 -24.40
N GLN A 159 -4.98 -10.68 -24.90
CA GLN A 159 -6.26 -10.47 -25.58
C GLN A 159 -7.31 -9.82 -24.66
N LEU A 160 -7.37 -10.25 -23.40
CA LEU A 160 -8.21 -9.67 -22.36
C LEU A 160 -7.82 -8.21 -22.07
N SER A 161 -6.53 -7.88 -22.09
CA SER A 161 -6.02 -6.50 -21.96
C SER A 161 -6.47 -5.60 -23.11
N ASP A 162 -6.41 -6.07 -24.35
CA ASP A 162 -6.92 -5.33 -25.52
C ASP A 162 -8.45 -5.12 -25.41
N ILE A 163 -9.20 -6.10 -24.90
CA ILE A 163 -10.67 -6.00 -24.70
C ILE A 163 -11.02 -4.97 -23.61
N TYR A 164 -10.36 -4.96 -22.45
CA TYR A 164 -10.61 -3.92 -21.44
C TYR A 164 -10.07 -2.54 -21.88
N GLU A 165 -9.01 -2.45 -22.69
CA GLU A 165 -8.57 -1.19 -23.31
C GLU A 165 -9.67 -0.61 -24.22
N TYR A 166 -10.28 -1.45 -25.06
CA TYR A 166 -11.42 -1.07 -25.88
C TYR A 166 -12.63 -0.58 -25.07
N ILE A 167 -13.01 -1.30 -24.00
CA ILE A 167 -14.12 -0.89 -23.12
C ILE A 167 -13.84 0.48 -22.51
N ARG A 168 -12.62 0.73 -22.02
CA ARG A 168 -12.21 2.03 -21.47
C ARG A 168 -12.23 3.15 -22.53
N GLU A 169 -11.71 2.92 -23.75
CA GLU A 169 -11.78 3.91 -24.83
C GLU A 169 -13.23 4.31 -25.16
N LYS A 170 -14.16 3.34 -25.20
CA LYS A 170 -15.58 3.62 -25.52
C LYS A 170 -16.37 4.22 -24.35
N GLN A 171 -16.00 3.93 -23.10
CA GLN A 171 -16.61 4.54 -21.90
C GLN A 171 -16.10 5.97 -21.63
N GLY A 172 -14.82 6.25 -21.92
CA GLY A 172 -14.17 7.51 -21.56
C GLY A 172 -14.56 8.75 -22.40
N GLY A 173 -15.24 8.56 -23.55
CA GLY A 173 -15.79 9.61 -24.41
C GLY A 173 -14.77 10.46 -25.19
N ASN A 174 -13.60 10.74 -24.61
CA ASN A 174 -12.57 11.60 -25.18
C ASN A 174 -11.64 10.86 -26.14
N LYS A 175 -11.64 11.28 -27.41
CA LYS A 175 -10.54 10.98 -28.34
C LYS A 175 -9.37 11.91 -28.05
N VAL A 176 -8.47 11.51 -27.14
CA VAL A 176 -7.16 12.16 -27.01
C VAL A 176 -6.40 11.98 -28.33
N SER A 177 -5.86 13.08 -28.87
CA SER A 177 -5.10 13.04 -30.13
C SER A 177 -3.75 12.33 -29.94
N ALA A 178 -3.36 11.50 -30.91
CA ALA A 178 -2.26 10.54 -30.79
C ALA A 178 -0.84 11.15 -30.70
N GLU A 179 -0.73 12.48 -30.56
CA GLU A 179 0.52 13.24 -30.58
C GLU A 179 1.10 13.45 -29.16
N HIS A 180 0.29 13.34 -28.11
CA HIS A 180 0.72 13.51 -26.71
C HIS A 180 1.14 12.21 -26.02
N LYS A 181 2.09 11.46 -26.62
CA LYS A 181 2.78 10.38 -25.90
C LYS A 181 3.82 10.95 -24.93
N VAL A 182 3.47 11.04 -23.65
CA VAL A 182 4.34 11.56 -22.59
C VAL A 182 5.61 10.72 -22.49
N SER A 183 6.78 11.37 -22.42
CA SER A 183 8.07 10.67 -22.28
C SER A 183 8.11 9.84 -20.98
N GLN A 184 8.77 8.69 -21.03
CA GLN A 184 8.85 7.77 -19.88
C GLN A 184 9.98 8.11 -18.88
N GLU A 185 10.52 9.32 -18.96
CA GLU A 185 11.73 9.71 -18.22
C GLU A 185 11.42 10.12 -16.77
N THR A 186 12.46 10.57 -16.08
CA THR A 186 12.49 10.57 -14.62
C THR A 186 11.70 11.72 -14.01
N PHE A 187 10.55 11.41 -13.43
CA PHE A 187 9.75 12.29 -12.59
C PHE A 187 9.55 11.65 -11.21
N GLU A 188 9.41 12.50 -10.18
CA GLU A 188 9.16 12.11 -8.79
C GLU A 188 7.97 11.15 -8.67
N ARG A 189 8.16 10.04 -7.97
CA ARG A 189 7.14 9.03 -7.73
C ARG A 189 7.32 8.36 -6.37
N LYS A 190 6.32 8.43 -5.51
CA LYS A 190 6.26 7.61 -4.29
C LYS A 190 6.08 6.15 -4.71
N SER A 191 6.96 5.25 -4.25
CA SER A 191 6.91 3.83 -4.62
C SER A 191 6.81 2.91 -3.40
N THR A 192 5.67 2.24 -3.30
CA THR A 192 5.37 1.21 -2.30
C THR A 192 5.57 -0.18 -2.89
N LYS A 193 5.82 -1.16 -2.02
CA LYS A 193 6.08 -2.55 -2.40
C LYS A 193 5.31 -3.52 -1.53
N TYR A 194 4.90 -4.62 -2.15
CA TYR A 194 4.06 -5.64 -1.53
C TYR A 194 4.51 -7.03 -1.99
N TRP A 195 4.28 -8.03 -1.16
CA TRP A 195 4.44 -9.44 -1.51
C TRP A 195 3.06 -10.08 -1.67
N ILE A 196 2.92 -10.98 -2.65
CA ILE A 196 1.70 -11.75 -2.93
C ILE A 196 2.10 -13.23 -3.05
N ALA A 197 1.24 -14.13 -2.55
CA ALA A 197 1.44 -15.58 -2.70
C ALA A 197 1.53 -15.96 -4.19
N MET A 198 2.34 -16.97 -4.53
CA MET A 198 2.57 -17.31 -5.94
C MET A 198 1.27 -17.81 -6.61
N GLU A 199 0.44 -18.55 -5.86
CA GLU A 199 -0.90 -19.02 -6.22
C GLU A 199 -1.97 -17.93 -6.43
N ASP A 200 -1.71 -16.69 -6.01
CA ASP A 200 -2.64 -15.56 -6.14
C ASP A 200 -2.09 -14.47 -7.09
N ALA A 201 -0.88 -14.66 -7.63
CA ALA A 201 -0.20 -13.68 -8.47
C ALA A 201 -0.86 -13.53 -9.86
N PHE A 202 -1.49 -14.59 -10.41
CA PHE A 202 -2.23 -14.49 -11.67
C PHE A 202 -3.60 -13.83 -11.49
N LEU A 203 -4.31 -14.11 -10.39
CA LEU A 203 -5.54 -13.40 -10.01
C LEU A 203 -5.31 -11.88 -9.91
N LEU A 204 -4.17 -11.46 -9.34
CA LEU A 204 -3.79 -10.06 -9.32
C LEU A 204 -3.54 -9.49 -10.73
N LYS A 205 -3.02 -10.27 -11.69
CA LYS A 205 -2.92 -9.82 -13.09
C LYS A 205 -4.30 -9.57 -13.70
N THR A 206 -5.25 -10.48 -13.55
CA THR A 206 -6.58 -10.33 -14.17
C THR A 206 -7.35 -9.15 -13.57
N MET A 207 -7.25 -8.93 -12.25
CA MET A 207 -7.74 -7.71 -11.58
C MET A 207 -7.09 -6.43 -12.12
N LEU A 208 -5.75 -6.39 -12.25
CA LEU A 208 -5.04 -5.19 -12.74
C LEU A 208 -5.38 -4.84 -14.20
N VAL A 209 -5.54 -5.85 -15.06
CA VAL A 209 -5.81 -5.67 -16.50
C VAL A 209 -7.14 -4.95 -16.77
N LYS A 210 -8.13 -5.12 -15.91
CA LYS A 210 -9.41 -4.39 -15.94
C LYS A 210 -9.24 -2.87 -15.84
N HIS A 211 -8.24 -2.40 -15.08
CA HIS A 211 -7.99 -0.97 -14.85
C HIS A 211 -6.86 -0.38 -15.72
N MET A 212 -5.81 -1.15 -16.03
CA MET A 212 -4.67 -0.70 -16.84
C MET A 212 -4.17 -1.78 -17.81
N PRO A 213 -3.80 -1.44 -19.05
CA PRO A 213 -3.33 -2.42 -20.02
C PRO A 213 -1.95 -2.97 -19.66
N LEU A 214 -1.67 -4.20 -20.12
CA LEU A 214 -0.37 -4.84 -19.98
C LEU A 214 0.66 -4.21 -20.93
N TYR A 215 1.68 -3.57 -20.36
CA TYR A 215 2.74 -2.89 -21.09
C TYR A 215 3.82 -3.86 -21.58
N ILE A 216 3.84 -4.12 -22.89
CA ILE A 216 4.82 -4.99 -23.56
C ILE A 216 6.05 -4.17 -23.95
N PHE A 217 7.23 -4.56 -23.45
CA PHE A 217 8.50 -3.94 -23.84
C PHE A 217 8.94 -4.47 -25.22
N SER A 218 9.61 -3.62 -26.00
CA SER A 218 10.22 -3.97 -27.31
C SER A 218 9.25 -4.21 -28.49
N ARG A 219 8.13 -3.49 -28.59
CA ARG A 219 7.55 -3.21 -29.93
C ARG A 219 8.48 -2.28 -30.70
N THR A 220 8.77 -2.59 -31.96
CA THR A 220 9.50 -1.68 -32.86
C THR A 220 8.58 -0.58 -33.37
N LYS A 221 9.15 0.56 -33.78
CA LYS A 221 8.37 1.65 -34.42
C LYS A 221 7.61 1.20 -35.68
N GLN A 222 8.04 0.14 -36.36
CA GLN A 222 7.29 -0.42 -37.49
C GLN A 222 6.06 -1.22 -37.05
N GLU A 223 6.11 -1.93 -35.92
CA GLU A 223 4.96 -2.66 -35.36
C GLU A 223 3.94 -1.70 -34.75
N ASP A 224 4.39 -0.66 -34.03
CA ASP A 224 3.50 0.40 -33.54
C ASP A 224 2.88 1.19 -34.71
N ASN A 225 3.63 1.53 -35.76
CA ASN A 225 3.07 2.19 -36.95
C ASN A 225 2.09 1.29 -37.70
N LYS A 226 2.33 -0.03 -37.76
CA LYS A 226 1.32 -1.00 -38.24
C LYS A 226 0.08 -0.96 -37.37
N ARG A 227 0.19 -0.97 -36.02
CA ARG A 227 -0.96 -0.86 -35.09
C ARG A 227 -1.76 0.42 -35.32
N MET A 228 -1.09 1.56 -35.57
CA MET A 228 -1.75 2.84 -35.86
C MET A 228 -2.46 2.85 -37.22
N ALA A 229 -1.81 2.43 -38.30
CA ALA A 229 -2.44 2.29 -39.62
C ALA A 229 -3.66 1.35 -39.58
N ASN A 230 -3.56 0.29 -38.76
CA ASN A 230 -4.60 -0.69 -38.53
C ASN A 230 -5.54 -0.36 -37.35
N LYS A 231 -5.63 0.90 -36.87
CA LYS A 231 -6.68 1.30 -35.89
C LYS A 231 -8.12 1.29 -36.48
N ARG A 232 -8.28 0.81 -37.73
CA ARG A 232 -9.56 0.42 -38.36
C ARG A 232 -9.70 -1.09 -38.65
N THR A 233 -8.66 -1.89 -38.46
CA THR A 233 -8.63 -3.32 -38.82
C THR A 233 -7.54 -4.03 -38.03
N SER A 234 -7.86 -4.42 -36.78
CA SER A 234 -6.92 -5.04 -35.82
C SER A 234 -6.03 -6.12 -36.47
N ILE A 235 -4.74 -6.15 -36.10
CA ILE A 235 -3.69 -7.02 -36.67
C ILE A 235 -3.93 -8.55 -36.50
N LEU A 236 -5.05 -8.92 -35.87
CA LEU A 236 -5.40 -10.28 -35.44
C LEU A 236 -6.54 -10.90 -36.27
N LEU A 237 -6.54 -10.66 -37.60
CA LEU A 237 -7.33 -11.41 -38.59
C LEU A 237 -6.60 -11.47 -39.96
N GLN A 238 -5.73 -12.46 -40.15
CA GLN A 238 -5.46 -13.10 -41.46
C GLN A 238 -4.57 -14.34 -41.26
N ASP A 239 -5.01 -15.45 -41.88
CA ASP A 239 -4.50 -16.83 -41.88
C ASP A 239 -4.34 -17.59 -40.54
N HIS A 240 -5.09 -18.68 -40.43
CA HIS A 240 -5.14 -19.60 -39.28
C HIS A 240 -3.96 -20.57 -39.15
N GLY A 241 -2.97 -20.54 -40.06
CA GLY A 241 -1.93 -21.58 -40.15
C GLY A 241 -0.51 -21.19 -39.71
N LYS A 242 -0.16 -19.89 -39.62
CA LYS A 242 1.25 -19.45 -39.50
C LYS A 242 1.58 -18.51 -38.33
N LYS A 243 0.61 -18.15 -37.49
CA LYS A 243 0.76 -17.04 -36.51
C LYS A 243 0.92 -17.43 -35.04
N PHE A 244 0.93 -18.73 -34.71
CA PHE A 244 1.27 -19.16 -33.35
C PHE A 244 2.72 -18.80 -33.00
N GLU A 245 3.62 -18.88 -33.98
CA GLU A 245 5.02 -18.41 -33.88
C GLU A 245 5.15 -16.88 -33.69
N GLU A 246 4.33 -16.06 -34.36
CA GLU A 246 4.32 -14.60 -34.14
C GLU A 246 3.84 -14.24 -32.72
N PHE A 247 2.83 -14.95 -32.18
CA PHE A 247 2.44 -14.81 -30.78
C PHE A 247 3.58 -15.23 -29.82
N LYS A 248 4.28 -16.32 -30.15
CA LYS A 248 5.46 -16.79 -29.42
C LYS A 248 6.63 -15.80 -29.49
N PHE A 249 6.62 -14.84 -30.42
CA PHE A 249 7.59 -13.74 -30.50
C PHE A 249 7.18 -12.51 -29.66
N LEU A 250 5.89 -12.15 -29.65
CA LEU A 250 5.37 -11.00 -28.88
C LEU A 250 5.46 -11.16 -27.35
N GLN A 251 5.66 -12.37 -26.84
CA GLN A 251 5.88 -12.63 -25.41
C GLN A 251 7.35 -12.42 -24.95
N LYS A 252 8.31 -12.24 -25.87
CA LYS A 252 9.75 -12.44 -25.62
C LYS A 252 10.51 -11.30 -24.92
N SER A 253 9.92 -10.66 -23.91
CA SER A 253 10.54 -9.50 -23.24
C SER A 253 10.24 -9.34 -21.75
N GLY A 254 9.62 -10.34 -21.11
CA GLY A 254 9.28 -10.29 -19.68
C GLY A 254 10.46 -10.51 -18.73
N TRP A 255 11.51 -11.23 -19.15
CA TRP A 255 12.59 -11.66 -18.27
C TRP A 255 13.67 -10.58 -18.03
N ILE A 256 14.10 -10.46 -16.78
CA ILE A 256 15.07 -9.47 -16.32
C ILE A 256 16.09 -10.12 -15.37
N SER A 257 17.36 -10.03 -15.76
CA SER A 257 18.51 -10.46 -14.96
C SER A 257 19.29 -9.26 -14.44
N SER A 258 19.91 -9.37 -13.26
CA SER A 258 20.78 -8.32 -12.70
C SER A 258 21.82 -8.90 -11.74
N VAL A 259 23.11 -8.72 -12.06
CA VAL A 259 24.25 -9.00 -11.18
C VAL A 259 24.57 -7.75 -10.37
N TYR A 260 24.59 -7.86 -9.04
CA TYR A 260 24.90 -6.77 -8.11
C TYR A 260 26.34 -6.86 -7.60
N PHE A 261 26.92 -5.70 -7.35
CA PHE A 261 28.31 -5.55 -6.93
C PHE A 261 28.38 -5.16 -5.45
N ASP A 262 29.23 -5.86 -4.70
CA ASP A 262 29.62 -5.51 -3.33
C ASP A 262 31.04 -6.00 -3.05
N SER A 263 31.69 -5.37 -2.08
CA SER A 263 32.88 -5.87 -1.41
C SER A 263 32.65 -7.21 -0.72
N THR A 264 33.72 -7.96 -0.45
CA THR A 264 33.70 -9.20 0.35
C THR A 264 33.17 -9.01 1.78
N ASP A 265 33.23 -7.77 2.30
CA ASP A 265 32.78 -7.35 3.64
C ASP A 265 31.35 -6.78 3.70
N LEU A 266 30.60 -6.84 2.58
CA LEU A 266 29.22 -6.36 2.46
C LEU A 266 29.03 -4.85 2.74
N HIS A 267 30.00 -4.02 2.33
CA HIS A 267 29.97 -2.55 2.46
C HIS A 267 28.71 -1.92 1.86
N SER A 268 28.40 -2.20 0.58
CA SER A 268 27.26 -1.60 -0.12
C SER A 268 25.94 -2.06 0.52
N TYR A 269 25.82 -3.35 0.79
CA TYR A 269 24.71 -3.93 1.57
C TYR A 269 24.53 -3.23 2.91
N HIS A 270 25.58 -3.08 3.72
CA HIS A 270 25.47 -2.46 5.05
C HIS A 270 25.10 -0.98 4.98
N ARG A 271 25.61 -0.22 4.00
CA ARG A 271 25.19 1.17 3.78
C ARG A 271 23.73 1.27 3.33
N ARG A 272 23.28 0.40 2.42
CA ARG A 272 21.88 0.38 1.94
C ARG A 272 20.89 -0.15 2.99
N VAL A 273 21.27 -1.09 3.87
CA VAL A 273 20.40 -1.59 4.95
C VAL A 273 20.26 -0.54 6.06
N ALA A 274 21.36 0.11 6.44
CA ALA A 274 21.35 1.21 7.41
C ALA A 274 20.87 2.56 6.84
N MET A 275 20.34 2.58 5.60
CA MET A 275 19.78 3.76 4.91
C MET A 275 20.69 5.00 4.99
N LYS A 276 22.01 4.80 4.85
CA LYS A 276 22.96 5.92 4.95
C LYS A 276 22.82 6.87 3.77
N GLU A 277 23.04 8.15 4.06
CA GLU A 277 23.22 9.19 3.05
C GLU A 277 24.36 8.82 2.06
N GLY A 278 24.16 9.18 0.79
CA GLY A 278 25.04 8.80 -0.32
C GLY A 278 25.28 7.29 -0.46
N ALA A 279 24.36 6.41 0.00
CA ALA A 279 24.56 4.97 -0.11
C ALA A 279 24.29 4.46 -1.53
N THR A 280 25.35 4.20 -2.28
CA THR A 280 25.34 3.66 -3.63
C THR A 280 24.98 2.17 -3.70
N LEU A 281 24.60 1.71 -4.89
CA LEU A 281 24.42 0.30 -5.25
C LEU A 281 24.57 0.15 -6.77
N ILE A 282 25.63 -0.53 -7.20
CA ILE A 282 25.95 -0.79 -8.60
C ILE A 282 25.44 -2.17 -9.03
N ARG A 283 24.92 -2.27 -10.26
CA ARG A 283 24.51 -3.54 -10.87
C ARG A 283 24.65 -3.53 -12.39
N ILE A 284 24.95 -4.68 -12.98
CA ILE A 284 24.84 -4.90 -14.43
C ILE A 284 23.54 -5.64 -14.69
N ARG A 285 22.76 -5.15 -15.66
CA ARG A 285 21.40 -5.59 -15.99
C ARG A 285 21.28 -5.89 -17.47
N TRP A 286 20.56 -6.96 -17.80
CA TRP A 286 20.11 -7.24 -19.16
C TRP A 286 18.65 -7.66 -19.18
N TYR A 287 18.11 -7.68 -20.40
CA TYR A 287 16.76 -8.07 -20.76
C TYR A 287 16.89 -9.10 -21.88
N GLY A 288 15.99 -10.09 -21.90
CA GLY A 288 16.03 -11.21 -22.84
C GLY A 288 15.48 -12.46 -22.18
N ASP A 289 15.06 -13.41 -22.98
CA ASP A 289 14.48 -14.69 -22.53
C ASP A 289 15.57 -15.74 -22.22
N PRO A 290 15.22 -16.83 -21.51
CA PRO A 290 16.00 -18.07 -21.56
C PRO A 290 15.95 -18.69 -22.98
N ASP A 291 17.12 -19.02 -23.52
CA ASP A 291 17.26 -20.00 -24.61
C ASP A 291 16.99 -21.42 -24.07
N GLU A 292 16.61 -22.36 -24.94
CA GLU A 292 16.39 -23.77 -24.55
C GLU A 292 17.63 -24.43 -23.90
N SER A 293 18.84 -23.93 -24.20
CA SER A 293 20.10 -24.35 -23.59
C SER A 293 20.46 -23.63 -22.28
N SER A 294 19.53 -22.89 -21.68
CA SER A 294 19.75 -22.06 -20.48
C SER A 294 18.77 -22.38 -19.34
N VAL A 295 18.43 -23.66 -19.22
CA VAL A 295 17.57 -24.24 -18.19
C VAL A 295 18.44 -24.97 -17.16
N ALA A 296 18.56 -24.38 -15.97
CA ALA A 296 19.28 -24.93 -14.82
C ALA A 296 18.32 -25.75 -13.94
N GLY A 297 18.00 -26.96 -14.38
CA GLY A 297 16.98 -27.81 -13.76
C GLY A 297 15.58 -27.16 -13.81
N ASP A 298 15.00 -26.86 -12.65
CA ASP A 298 13.69 -26.20 -12.52
C ASP A 298 13.76 -24.67 -12.77
N MET A 299 14.95 -24.09 -13.03
CA MET A 299 15.19 -22.64 -13.14
C MET A 299 15.58 -22.18 -14.55
N TYR A 300 14.78 -21.26 -15.10
CA TYR A 300 15.11 -20.50 -16.31
C TYR A 300 16.16 -19.41 -16.03
N LEU A 301 17.26 -19.40 -16.79
CA LEU A 301 18.34 -18.40 -16.68
C LEU A 301 18.59 -17.68 -18.02
N PRO A 302 18.06 -16.47 -18.22
CA PRO A 302 18.33 -15.69 -19.43
C PRO A 302 19.82 -15.37 -19.59
N ARG A 303 20.45 -15.89 -20.66
CA ARG A 303 21.86 -15.64 -20.98
C ARG A 303 22.09 -14.15 -21.30
N PRO A 304 23.24 -13.55 -20.94
CA PRO A 304 23.51 -12.15 -21.28
C PRO A 304 23.74 -11.97 -22.80
N PRO A 305 22.94 -11.15 -23.51
CA PRO A 305 23.02 -10.95 -24.96
C PRO A 305 24.26 -10.16 -25.38
N ALA A 306 24.61 -10.19 -26.67
CA ALA A 306 25.79 -9.46 -27.19
C ALA A 306 25.66 -7.92 -27.12
N LYS A 307 24.44 -7.40 -27.12
CA LYS A 307 24.08 -5.96 -27.03
C LYS A 307 22.87 -5.80 -26.11
N GLY A 308 22.71 -4.64 -25.48
CA GLY A 308 21.55 -4.34 -24.62
C GLY A 308 21.76 -4.59 -23.12
N LEU A 309 23.02 -4.72 -22.67
CA LEU A 309 23.33 -4.64 -21.24
C LEU A 309 23.45 -3.18 -20.79
N PHE A 310 23.04 -2.93 -19.55
CA PHE A 310 23.13 -1.65 -18.88
C PHE A 310 23.88 -1.79 -17.57
N CYS A 311 24.90 -0.97 -17.34
CA CYS A 311 25.38 -0.73 -15.99
C CYS A 311 24.44 0.31 -15.35
N GLU A 312 23.96 0.04 -14.13
CA GLU A 312 23.09 0.95 -13.38
C GLU A 312 23.67 1.25 -12.00
N ARG A 313 23.70 2.54 -11.62
CA ARG A 313 23.97 3.00 -10.25
C ARG A 313 22.67 3.47 -9.61
N LYS A 314 22.54 3.22 -8.31
CA LYS A 314 21.48 3.76 -7.46
C LYS A 314 22.08 4.44 -6.25
N THR A 315 21.95 5.75 -6.16
CA THR A 315 22.30 6.50 -4.94
C THR A 315 21.12 6.42 -3.95
N HIS A 316 21.33 6.83 -2.71
CA HIS A 316 20.27 7.04 -1.74
C HIS A 316 20.54 8.35 -1.04
N HIS A 317 19.56 9.23 -1.13
CA HIS A 317 19.47 10.45 -0.34
C HIS A 317 18.33 10.30 0.65
N GLU A 318 18.52 10.75 1.88
CA GLU A 318 17.52 10.76 2.94
C GLU A 318 16.59 11.97 2.82
N CYS A 319 15.37 11.86 3.35
CA CYS A 319 14.31 12.88 3.16
C CYS A 319 14.53 14.24 3.85
N TRP A 320 15.68 14.46 4.48
CA TRP A 320 16.13 15.77 4.99
C TRP A 320 17.13 16.46 4.04
N VAL A 321 17.60 15.76 3.01
CA VAL A 321 18.38 16.33 1.90
C VAL A 321 17.39 16.80 0.81
N ALA A 322 17.72 17.87 0.10
CA ALA A 322 16.91 18.38 -1.02
C ALA A 322 17.11 17.59 -2.34
N GLU A 323 18.01 16.61 -2.35
CA GLU A 323 18.30 15.74 -3.49
C GLU A 323 17.49 14.45 -3.38
N ASP A 324 16.85 14.04 -4.47
CA ASP A 324 16.02 12.83 -4.49
C ASP A 324 16.84 11.57 -4.86
N SER A 325 16.42 10.39 -4.41
CA SER A 325 17.22 9.15 -4.52
C SER A 325 17.44 8.68 -5.97
N LEU A 326 18.55 9.12 -6.56
CA LEU A 326 18.90 8.94 -7.98
C LEU A 326 19.02 7.49 -8.44
N LYS A 327 18.68 7.27 -9.73
CA LYS A 327 18.93 6.01 -10.46
C LYS A 327 19.41 6.29 -11.88
N GLU A 328 20.67 6.01 -12.13
CA GLU A 328 21.38 6.33 -13.37
C GLU A 328 21.73 5.04 -14.12
N ARG A 329 22.04 5.13 -15.42
CA ARG A 329 22.52 4.00 -16.22
C ARG A 329 23.22 4.41 -17.52
N PHE A 330 24.15 3.57 -17.97
CA PHE A 330 24.74 3.65 -19.32
C PHE A 330 24.79 2.26 -20.00
N PRO A 331 24.74 2.18 -21.33
CA PRO A 331 24.84 0.91 -22.07
C PRO A 331 26.28 0.44 -22.24
N ILE A 332 26.52 -0.87 -22.09
CA ILE A 332 27.87 -1.49 -22.12
C ILE A 332 27.89 -2.76 -23.01
N LYS A 333 29.02 -3.03 -23.69
CA LYS A 333 29.23 -4.26 -24.50
C LYS A 333 29.59 -5.45 -23.62
N LYS A 334 29.02 -6.64 -23.85
CA LYS A 334 29.29 -7.87 -23.07
C LYS A 334 30.79 -8.11 -22.86
N ASN A 335 31.58 -8.07 -23.93
CA ASN A 335 33.01 -8.36 -23.94
C ASN A 335 33.86 -7.30 -23.21
N ASN A 336 33.35 -6.08 -23.01
CA ASN A 336 34.07 -5.00 -22.33
C ASN A 336 33.81 -4.99 -20.80
N ILE A 337 32.92 -5.84 -20.28
CA ILE A 337 32.52 -5.80 -18.86
C ILE A 337 33.64 -6.24 -17.92
N THR A 338 34.34 -7.36 -18.20
CA THR A 338 35.47 -7.79 -17.37
C THR A 338 36.59 -6.75 -17.37
N ASP A 339 36.89 -6.15 -18.53
CA ASP A 339 37.90 -5.09 -18.63
C ASP A 339 37.50 -3.80 -17.90
N PHE A 340 36.21 -3.46 -17.90
CA PHE A 340 35.64 -2.35 -17.15
C PHE A 340 35.78 -2.55 -15.63
N ILE A 341 35.35 -3.71 -15.12
CA ILE A 341 35.41 -4.06 -13.68
C ILE A 341 36.86 -4.13 -13.18
N THR A 342 37.77 -4.67 -14.00
CA THR A 342 39.19 -4.83 -13.64
C THR A 342 40.05 -3.59 -13.92
N GLY A 343 39.50 -2.53 -14.52
CA GLY A 343 40.25 -1.32 -14.87
C GLY A 343 41.24 -1.48 -16.03
N LYS A 344 41.20 -2.59 -16.77
CA LYS A 344 42.11 -2.86 -17.91
C LYS A 344 41.88 -1.94 -19.11
N LYS A 345 40.68 -1.37 -19.23
CA LYS A 345 40.30 -0.37 -20.25
C LYS A 345 39.64 0.83 -19.57
N PRO A 346 39.84 2.05 -20.08
CA PRO A 346 39.17 3.24 -19.55
C PRO A 346 37.67 3.16 -19.79
N ALA A 347 36.87 3.67 -18.83
CA ALA A 347 35.42 3.58 -18.86
C ALA A 347 34.77 4.07 -20.17
N ALA A 348 35.30 5.13 -20.77
CA ALA A 348 34.83 5.70 -22.03
C ALA A 348 34.86 4.70 -23.20
N GLU A 349 35.91 3.87 -23.33
CA GLU A 349 36.00 2.83 -24.37
C GLU A 349 35.06 1.64 -24.12
N CYS A 350 34.71 1.40 -22.86
CA CYS A 350 33.79 0.33 -22.49
C CYS A 350 32.33 0.65 -22.85
N CYS A 351 31.98 1.94 -22.90
CA CYS A 351 30.63 2.44 -23.17
C CYS A 351 30.14 2.19 -24.61
N LEU A 352 28.81 2.22 -24.78
CA LEU A 352 28.13 2.22 -26.09
C LEU A 352 27.55 3.58 -26.49
N SER A 353 27.71 4.61 -25.67
CA SER A 353 27.05 5.91 -25.80
C SER A 353 28.05 7.07 -25.84
N SER A 354 28.07 7.80 -26.96
CA SER A 354 28.97 8.95 -27.22
C SER A 354 28.56 10.26 -26.54
N GLY A 355 27.96 10.21 -25.35
CA GLY A 355 27.43 11.38 -24.65
C GLY A 355 28.12 11.60 -23.31
N ASP A 356 28.59 12.83 -23.07
CA ASP A 356 29.51 13.18 -21.98
C ASP A 356 29.01 12.76 -20.59
N SER A 357 27.73 12.99 -20.30
CA SER A 357 27.09 12.57 -19.04
C SER A 357 27.17 11.05 -18.81
N ALA A 358 27.05 10.23 -19.86
CA ALA A 358 27.18 8.78 -19.75
C ALA A 358 28.64 8.32 -19.59
N MET A 359 29.60 9.08 -20.12
CA MET A 359 31.03 8.81 -19.95
C MET A 359 31.50 9.17 -18.53
N SER A 360 31.12 10.35 -18.01
CA SER A 360 31.34 10.75 -16.60
C SER A 360 30.79 9.71 -15.62
N LEU A 361 29.53 9.30 -15.81
CA LEU A 361 28.90 8.28 -15.00
C LEU A 361 29.67 6.94 -15.01
N ALA A 362 30.22 6.56 -16.17
CA ALA A 362 30.99 5.33 -16.30
C ALA A 362 32.36 5.42 -15.62
N GLU A 363 33.04 6.58 -15.70
CA GLU A 363 34.30 6.84 -14.99
C GLU A 363 34.10 6.84 -13.47
N GLU A 364 33.04 7.50 -12.98
CA GLU A 364 32.65 7.47 -11.57
C GLU A 364 32.36 6.04 -11.08
N ILE A 365 31.60 5.25 -11.85
CA ILE A 365 31.27 3.86 -11.48
C ILE A 365 32.51 2.97 -11.54
N GLN A 366 33.38 3.11 -12.53
CA GLN A 366 34.64 2.36 -12.60
C GLN A 366 35.52 2.67 -11.39
N LYS A 367 35.65 3.95 -11.04
CA LYS A 367 36.37 4.38 -9.84
C LYS A 367 35.74 3.84 -8.56
N GLU A 368 34.42 3.91 -8.41
CA GLU A 368 33.71 3.41 -7.23
C GLU A 368 33.93 1.89 -7.03
N ILE A 369 33.95 1.12 -8.12
CA ILE A 369 34.26 -0.32 -8.13
C ILE A 369 35.68 -0.58 -7.63
N LEU A 370 36.68 0.15 -8.15
CA LEU A 370 38.09 -0.02 -7.80
C LEU A 370 38.40 0.44 -6.37
N ASP A 371 37.97 1.65 -6.00
CA ASP A 371 38.21 2.25 -4.67
C ASP A 371 37.61 1.41 -3.53
N ASN A 372 36.39 0.87 -3.72
CA ASN A 372 35.70 0.06 -2.72
C ASN A 372 35.89 -1.46 -2.91
N LYS A 373 36.70 -1.88 -3.89
CA LYS A 373 36.96 -3.30 -4.26
C LYS A 373 35.69 -4.13 -4.44
N LEU A 374 34.75 -3.59 -5.22
CA LEU A 374 33.45 -4.22 -5.46
C LEU A 374 33.58 -5.35 -6.49
N VAL A 375 33.06 -6.53 -6.16
CA VAL A 375 33.04 -7.71 -7.04
C VAL A 375 31.60 -8.14 -7.33
N PRO A 376 31.35 -8.91 -8.41
CA PRO A 376 30.11 -9.66 -8.56
C PRO A 376 29.82 -10.45 -7.27
N MET A 377 28.63 -10.25 -6.71
CA MET A 377 28.26 -10.78 -5.39
C MET A 377 27.03 -11.68 -5.47
N VAL A 378 25.97 -11.21 -6.11
CA VAL A 378 24.72 -11.97 -6.31
C VAL A 378 24.01 -11.59 -7.61
N ARG A 379 23.40 -12.57 -8.29
CA ARG A 379 22.45 -12.35 -9.38
C ARG A 379 21.02 -12.38 -8.83
N THR A 380 20.13 -11.58 -9.41
CA THR A 380 18.67 -11.73 -9.28
C THR A 380 18.06 -11.90 -10.66
N VAL A 381 17.29 -12.96 -10.87
CA VAL A 381 16.56 -13.26 -12.11
C VAL A 381 15.07 -13.25 -11.79
N TYR A 382 14.24 -12.63 -12.63
CA TYR A 382 12.78 -12.61 -12.45
C TYR A 382 12.05 -12.26 -13.75
N LYS A 383 10.78 -12.66 -13.86
CA LYS A 383 9.87 -12.27 -14.95
C LYS A 383 8.99 -11.11 -14.48
N ARG A 384 8.94 -10.02 -15.24
CA ARG A 384 8.18 -8.79 -14.91
C ARG A 384 6.98 -8.62 -15.85
N SER A 385 5.79 -8.51 -15.26
CA SER A 385 4.63 -7.87 -15.91
C SER A 385 4.58 -6.39 -15.50
N ALA A 386 4.21 -5.50 -16.43
CA ALA A 386 4.06 -4.07 -16.19
C ALA A 386 2.69 -3.60 -16.64
N PHE A 387 2.09 -2.68 -15.88
CA PHE A 387 0.75 -2.13 -16.14
C PHE A 387 0.83 -0.61 -16.08
N GLN A 388 0.48 0.06 -17.18
CA GLN A 388 0.51 1.51 -17.32
C GLN A 388 -0.35 1.91 -18.52
N LEU A 389 -1.09 3.03 -18.41
CA LEU A 389 -1.78 3.65 -19.53
C LEU A 389 -0.77 4.33 -20.48
N GLU A 390 -1.07 4.41 -21.79
CA GLU A 390 -0.22 5.15 -22.74
C GLU A 390 -0.32 6.68 -22.58
N GLU A 391 -1.44 7.16 -22.04
CA GLU A 391 -1.78 8.59 -21.91
C GLU A 391 -1.18 9.25 -20.66
N THR A 392 -1.08 8.51 -19.55
CA THR A 392 -0.71 9.06 -18.24
C THR A 392 0.47 8.32 -17.60
N ASN A 393 1.26 9.07 -16.82
CA ASN A 393 2.43 8.56 -16.10
C ASN A 393 2.15 8.41 -14.59
N ASP A 394 0.91 8.66 -14.16
CA ASP A 394 0.55 8.94 -12.77
C ASP A 394 0.47 7.68 -11.89
N VAL A 395 -0.05 6.59 -12.46
CA VAL A 395 -0.02 5.25 -11.86
C VAL A 395 0.82 4.34 -12.76
N ARG A 396 1.83 3.68 -12.17
CA ARG A 396 2.58 2.61 -12.83
C ARG A 396 2.79 1.46 -11.87
N ILE A 397 2.34 0.27 -12.26
CA ILE A 397 2.43 -0.94 -11.45
C ILE A 397 3.31 -1.96 -12.17
N THR A 398 4.19 -2.64 -11.43
CA THR A 398 4.94 -3.79 -11.97
C THR A 398 4.91 -4.96 -11.00
N LEU A 399 4.62 -6.15 -11.50
CA LEU A 399 4.59 -7.40 -10.76
C LEU A 399 5.78 -8.28 -11.19
N ASP A 400 6.67 -8.60 -10.26
CA ASP A 400 7.82 -9.47 -10.47
C ASP A 400 7.52 -10.88 -9.95
N GLN A 401 7.44 -11.87 -10.84
CA GLN A 401 7.24 -13.29 -10.55
C GLN A 401 8.52 -14.10 -10.81
N ALA A 402 8.53 -15.38 -10.38
CA ALA A 402 9.66 -16.30 -10.57
C ALA A 402 11.00 -15.69 -10.14
N LEU A 403 10.99 -14.99 -9.00
CA LEU A 403 12.18 -14.33 -8.47
C LEU A 403 13.15 -15.37 -7.89
N SER A 404 14.26 -15.56 -8.59
CA SER A 404 15.36 -16.41 -8.15
C SER A 404 16.62 -15.59 -7.88
N PHE A 405 17.43 -16.09 -6.94
CA PHE A 405 18.72 -15.54 -6.55
C PHE A 405 19.81 -16.53 -6.88
N VAL A 406 20.94 -16.10 -7.45
CA VAL A 406 22.12 -16.97 -7.73
C VAL A 406 23.35 -16.37 -7.06
N ASN A 407 24.23 -17.23 -6.54
CA ASN A 407 25.48 -16.82 -5.91
C ASN A 407 26.57 -16.49 -6.97
N GLU A 408 27.11 -15.28 -6.93
CA GLU A 408 28.18 -14.81 -7.87
C GLU A 408 29.51 -14.51 -7.16
N HIS A 409 29.58 -14.78 -5.84
CA HIS A 409 30.74 -14.50 -5.00
C HIS A 409 32.00 -15.19 -5.59
N PRO A 410 33.18 -14.53 -5.64
CA PRO A 410 34.38 -15.07 -6.29
C PRO A 410 34.84 -16.47 -5.82
N SER A 411 34.41 -16.92 -4.63
CA SER A 411 34.71 -18.27 -4.15
C SER A 411 34.04 -19.42 -4.92
N VAL A 412 33.06 -19.11 -5.80
CA VAL A 412 32.28 -20.08 -6.61
C VAL A 412 32.15 -19.67 -8.08
N ARG A 413 32.97 -18.73 -8.55
CA ARG A 413 32.92 -18.16 -9.91
C ARG A 413 34.34 -17.88 -10.38
N ASP A 414 34.68 -18.31 -11.60
CA ASP A 414 35.96 -17.97 -12.25
C ASP A 414 36.15 -16.44 -12.35
N ASP A 415 37.28 -15.94 -11.83
CA ASP A 415 37.65 -14.53 -11.81
C ASP A 415 37.85 -13.91 -13.21
N ALA A 416 38.01 -14.70 -14.28
CA ALA A 416 38.01 -14.17 -15.64
C ALA A 416 36.60 -13.75 -16.14
N THR A 417 35.53 -14.24 -15.51
CA THR A 417 34.14 -13.90 -15.84
C THR A 417 33.62 -12.73 -15.00
N TRP A 418 32.43 -12.21 -15.33
CA TRP A 418 31.67 -11.29 -14.46
C TRP A 418 30.34 -11.89 -13.95
N HIS A 419 30.03 -13.10 -14.40
CA HIS A 419 28.88 -13.92 -14.01
C HIS A 419 29.26 -15.39 -14.23
N ARG A 420 28.78 -16.33 -13.40
CA ARG A 420 28.86 -17.78 -13.67
C ARG A 420 28.14 -18.13 -14.98
N ASP A 421 28.61 -19.16 -15.68
CA ASP A 421 27.89 -19.65 -16.85
C ASP A 421 26.53 -20.27 -16.46
N GLU A 422 25.58 -20.24 -17.38
CA GLU A 422 24.25 -20.78 -17.16
C GLU A 422 24.22 -22.33 -17.15
N THR A 423 25.26 -23.01 -17.68
CA THR A 423 25.36 -24.48 -17.66
C THR A 423 25.94 -25.05 -16.35
N GLU A 424 26.74 -24.27 -15.63
CA GLU A 424 27.44 -24.68 -14.38
C GLU A 424 26.54 -24.66 -13.12
N LEU A 425 25.22 -24.56 -13.29
CA LEU A 425 24.26 -24.23 -12.22
C LEU A 425 23.28 -25.38 -11.92
N GLU A 426 23.79 -26.61 -11.95
CA GLU A 426 22.99 -27.83 -11.79
C GLU A 426 22.41 -28.04 -10.38
N ASN A 427 23.01 -27.45 -9.33
CA ASN A 427 22.69 -27.79 -7.94
C ASN A 427 21.71 -26.81 -7.25
N ASN A 428 20.82 -27.38 -6.43
CA ASN A 428 19.86 -26.66 -5.58
C ASN A 428 20.51 -25.84 -4.43
N GLU A 429 21.85 -25.76 -4.35
CA GLU A 429 22.56 -24.92 -3.37
C GLU A 429 23.19 -23.66 -4.01
N ASP A 430 23.31 -23.62 -5.34
CA ASP A 430 23.82 -22.46 -6.10
C ASP A 430 22.77 -21.35 -6.29
N TRP A 431 21.49 -21.73 -6.27
CA TRP A 431 20.36 -20.85 -6.51
C TRP A 431 19.24 -21.02 -5.47
N ILE A 432 18.49 -19.94 -5.23
CA ILE A 432 17.40 -19.88 -4.25
C ILE A 432 16.18 -19.21 -4.88
N SER A 433 15.09 -19.97 -5.02
CA SER A 433 13.77 -19.42 -5.34
C SER A 433 13.20 -18.61 -4.17
N PHE A 434 12.63 -17.44 -4.46
CA PHE A 434 11.90 -16.63 -3.49
C PHE A 434 10.41 -17.03 -3.45
N HIS A 435 9.81 -16.99 -2.26
CA HIS A 435 8.51 -17.63 -2.00
C HIS A 435 7.28 -16.81 -2.44
N ALA A 436 7.45 -15.57 -2.92
CA ALA A 436 6.36 -14.64 -3.21
C ALA A 436 6.60 -13.87 -4.51
N ALA A 437 5.52 -13.45 -5.18
CA ALA A 437 5.59 -12.42 -6.20
C ALA A 437 5.75 -11.04 -5.55
N VAL A 438 6.45 -10.11 -6.21
CA VAL A 438 6.75 -8.78 -5.67
C VAL A 438 6.09 -7.71 -6.52
N LEU A 439 5.05 -7.07 -5.97
CA LEU A 439 4.38 -5.92 -6.56
C LEU A 439 5.12 -4.64 -6.19
N GLU A 440 5.37 -3.79 -7.16
CA GLU A 440 5.97 -2.46 -7.04
C GLU A 440 5.00 -1.44 -7.65
N VAL A 441 4.29 -0.71 -6.79
CA VAL A 441 3.35 0.35 -7.18
C VAL A 441 4.09 1.68 -7.17
N LYS A 442 3.78 2.57 -8.11
CA LYS A 442 4.37 3.91 -8.23
C LYS A 442 3.27 4.93 -8.51
N LEU A 443 3.21 5.96 -7.69
CA LEU A 443 2.23 7.04 -7.76
C LEU A 443 2.93 8.39 -7.89
N LYS A 444 2.44 9.23 -8.81
CA LYS A 444 2.78 10.65 -8.91
C LYS A 444 1.78 11.52 -8.12
N THR A 445 0.50 11.18 -8.24
CA THR A 445 -0.65 11.86 -7.62
C THR A 445 -1.19 11.03 -6.42
N ALA A 446 -2.38 11.35 -5.92
CA ALA A 446 -3.09 10.51 -4.95
C ALA A 446 -3.40 9.11 -5.54
N SER A 447 -3.59 8.11 -4.69
CA SER A 447 -4.01 6.77 -5.15
C SER A 447 -5.46 6.83 -5.66
N PRO A 448 -5.77 6.23 -6.82
CA PRO A 448 -7.15 5.97 -7.20
C PRO A 448 -7.84 5.04 -6.20
N GLU A 449 -9.15 5.20 -6.04
CA GLU A 449 -9.97 4.41 -5.11
C GLU A 449 -9.89 2.90 -5.37
N TRP A 450 -10.05 2.46 -6.62
CA TRP A 450 -9.92 1.05 -7.03
C TRP A 450 -8.57 0.44 -6.64
N LEU A 451 -7.50 1.25 -6.62
CA LEU A 451 -6.17 0.81 -6.24
C LEU A 451 -6.02 0.74 -4.72
N GLU A 452 -6.65 1.65 -3.97
CA GLU A 452 -6.71 1.53 -2.52
C GLU A 452 -7.54 0.32 -2.06
N GLU A 453 -8.66 0.03 -2.73
CA GLU A 453 -9.47 -1.16 -2.48
C GLU A 453 -8.64 -2.43 -2.76
N LEU A 454 -8.01 -2.52 -3.94
CA LEU A 454 -7.13 -3.64 -4.29
C LEU A 454 -5.98 -3.82 -3.28
N LEU A 455 -5.39 -2.74 -2.78
CA LEU A 455 -4.32 -2.77 -1.78
C LEU A 455 -4.80 -3.06 -0.34
N LYS A 456 -6.11 -3.00 -0.07
CA LYS A 456 -6.73 -3.48 1.19
C LYS A 456 -7.01 -5.01 1.15
N SER A 457 -6.87 -5.65 -0.02
CA SER A 457 -7.15 -7.09 -0.22
C SER A 457 -6.18 -8.01 0.53
N PRO A 458 -6.66 -9.09 1.19
CA PRO A 458 -5.84 -9.94 2.05
C PRO A 458 -4.74 -10.75 1.32
N ILE A 459 -4.77 -10.82 -0.02
CA ILE A 459 -3.69 -11.43 -0.82
C ILE A 459 -2.44 -10.54 -0.94
N ILE A 460 -2.53 -9.26 -0.54
CA ILE A 460 -1.46 -8.27 -0.71
C ILE A 460 -0.84 -7.90 0.66
N ARG A 461 0.41 -8.32 0.92
CA ARG A 461 1.16 -7.96 2.14
C ARG A 461 2.12 -6.80 1.87
N MET A 462 1.91 -5.63 2.49
CA MET A 462 2.83 -4.49 2.36
C MET A 462 4.22 -4.80 2.96
N VAL A 463 5.29 -4.55 2.20
CA VAL A 463 6.69 -4.69 2.64
C VAL A 463 7.50 -3.45 2.19
N ASN A 464 7.40 -2.40 3.00
CA ASN A 464 8.04 -1.12 2.77
C ASN A 464 9.56 -1.20 2.52
N LYS A 465 10.04 -0.40 1.56
CA LYS A 465 11.44 -0.34 1.10
C LYS A 465 12.09 -1.70 0.69
N PHE A 466 11.32 -2.80 0.48
CA PHE A 466 11.85 -4.12 0.10
C PHE A 466 12.90 -4.10 -1.03
N SER A 467 13.97 -4.88 -0.88
CA SER A 467 15.10 -4.92 -1.81
C SER A 467 15.56 -6.35 -2.14
N LYS A 468 15.47 -6.72 -3.43
CA LYS A 468 15.95 -8.00 -3.98
C LYS A 468 17.43 -8.26 -3.68
N PHE A 469 18.25 -7.21 -3.72
CA PHE A 469 19.69 -7.27 -3.37
C PHE A 469 19.89 -7.63 -1.89
N GLN A 470 19.17 -6.97 -0.99
CA GLN A 470 19.28 -7.24 0.45
C GLN A 470 18.76 -8.63 0.79
N GLN A 471 17.67 -9.09 0.16
CA GLN A 471 17.21 -10.47 0.31
C GLN A 471 18.31 -11.47 -0.08
N SER A 472 18.82 -11.35 -1.31
CA SER A 472 19.81 -12.28 -1.87
C SER A 472 21.13 -12.32 -1.08
N CYS A 473 21.72 -11.16 -0.78
CA CYS A 473 22.94 -11.10 0.03
C CYS A 473 22.76 -11.70 1.43
N THR A 474 21.58 -11.51 2.04
CA THR A 474 21.27 -12.10 3.36
C THR A 474 21.10 -13.61 3.30
N SER A 475 20.50 -14.14 2.22
CA SER A 475 20.32 -15.58 2.02
C SER A 475 21.64 -16.33 1.82
N TYR A 476 22.63 -15.74 1.13
CA TYR A 476 23.92 -16.39 0.86
C TYR A 476 25.01 -16.09 1.91
N ASN A 477 25.12 -14.82 2.35
CA ASN A 477 26.22 -14.37 3.22
C ASN A 477 25.77 -14.17 4.69
N ALA A 478 24.82 -14.98 5.17
CA ALA A 478 24.18 -14.85 6.49
C ALA A 478 25.16 -14.68 7.67
N ASP A 479 26.34 -15.31 7.61
CA ASP A 479 27.38 -15.22 8.65
C ASP A 479 28.06 -13.83 8.69
N LYS A 480 28.16 -13.14 7.56
CA LYS A 480 28.78 -11.80 7.45
C LYS A 480 27.79 -10.68 7.81
N VAL A 481 26.49 -10.94 7.77
CA VAL A 481 25.43 -9.94 7.94
C VAL A 481 25.31 -9.46 9.40
N LYS A 482 25.86 -8.26 9.64
CA LYS A 482 25.78 -7.51 10.91
C LYS A 482 24.37 -6.98 11.24
N ILE A 483 23.61 -6.56 10.23
CA ILE A 483 22.25 -6.00 10.37
C ILE A 483 21.36 -6.69 9.35
N TRP A 484 20.31 -7.38 9.82
CA TRP A 484 19.35 -8.11 8.99
C TRP A 484 18.18 -7.20 8.59
N PRO A 485 17.59 -7.35 7.37
CA PRO A 485 16.38 -6.62 7.00
C PRO A 485 15.19 -7.04 7.86
N TYR A 486 14.32 -6.08 8.21
CA TYR A 486 13.23 -6.28 9.19
C TYR A 486 12.18 -7.34 8.79
N TRP A 487 12.13 -7.72 7.52
CA TRP A 487 11.16 -8.69 6.96
C TRP A 487 11.62 -10.14 7.02
N PHE A 488 12.81 -10.43 7.59
CA PHE A 488 13.26 -11.80 7.89
C PHE A 488 12.68 -12.29 9.22
N GLU A 489 12.06 -13.46 9.21
CA GLU A 489 11.56 -14.12 10.42
C GLU A 489 12.66 -14.99 11.08
N ASP A 490 12.57 -15.20 12.40
CA ASP A 490 13.57 -15.92 13.21
C ASP A 490 13.94 -17.31 12.65
N ASP A 491 13.00 -18.00 12.01
CA ASP A 491 13.24 -19.29 11.36
C ASP A 491 13.89 -19.18 9.97
N GLU A 492 13.59 -18.13 9.18
CA GLU A 492 14.35 -17.83 7.96
C GLU A 492 15.81 -17.49 8.29
N ILE A 493 16.06 -16.77 9.38
CA ILE A 493 17.41 -16.46 9.89
C ILE A 493 18.17 -17.75 10.24
N LYS A 494 17.49 -18.72 10.87
CA LYS A 494 18.06 -20.04 11.20
C LYS A 494 18.32 -20.88 9.95
N GLU A 495 17.46 -20.82 8.94
CA GLU A 495 17.67 -21.53 7.68
C GLU A 495 18.81 -20.95 6.85
N ALA A 496 18.86 -19.62 6.65
CA ALA A 496 19.91 -18.97 5.87
C ALA A 496 21.31 -19.31 6.41
N LYS A 497 21.50 -19.23 7.74
CA LYS A 497 22.77 -19.61 8.39
C LYS A 497 23.14 -21.08 8.20
N LYS A 498 22.16 -22.00 8.18
CA LYS A 498 22.41 -23.42 7.86
C LYS A 498 22.88 -23.60 6.41
N ARG A 499 22.31 -22.86 5.46
CA ARG A 499 22.69 -22.90 4.04
C ARG A 499 24.11 -22.35 3.85
N THR A 500 24.42 -21.17 4.37
CA THR A 500 25.77 -20.58 4.33
C THR A 500 26.82 -21.52 4.93
N LYS A 501 26.52 -22.21 6.05
CA LYS A 501 27.46 -23.18 6.63
C LYS A 501 27.73 -24.38 5.71
N LYS A 502 26.70 -24.97 5.09
CA LYS A 502 26.86 -26.12 4.17
C LYS A 502 27.79 -25.80 3.00
N ILE A 503 27.57 -24.67 2.34
CA ILE A 503 28.35 -24.22 1.18
C ILE A 503 29.84 -24.05 1.54
N ARG A 504 30.14 -23.61 2.77
CA ARG A 504 31.53 -23.49 3.26
C ARG A 504 32.16 -24.86 3.52
N GLN A 505 31.43 -25.78 4.17
CA GLN A 505 31.95 -27.13 4.46
C GLN A 505 32.29 -27.90 3.18
N ALA A 506 31.43 -27.86 2.15
CA ALA A 506 31.73 -28.47 0.85
C ALA A 506 33.01 -27.89 0.22
N LYS A 507 33.20 -26.57 0.25
CA LYS A 507 34.41 -25.93 -0.28
C LYS A 507 35.67 -26.23 0.56
N ASP A 508 35.55 -26.31 1.88
CA ASP A 508 36.67 -26.71 2.76
C ASP A 508 37.08 -28.19 2.51
N GLU A 509 36.12 -29.04 2.12
CA GLU A 509 36.34 -30.44 1.70
C GLU A 509 37.01 -30.51 0.31
N ASP A 510 36.51 -29.76 -0.69
CA ASP A 510 37.11 -29.69 -2.04
C ASP A 510 38.55 -29.12 -2.02
N GLU A 511 38.79 -28.00 -1.32
CA GLU A 511 40.15 -27.44 -1.15
C GLU A 511 41.06 -28.36 -0.32
N GLY A 512 40.47 -29.26 0.49
CA GLY A 512 41.18 -30.34 1.17
C GLY A 512 41.69 -31.40 0.18
N ILE A 513 40.79 -31.93 -0.64
CA ILE A 513 41.10 -32.95 -1.67
C ILE A 513 42.15 -32.44 -2.64
N VAL A 514 41.96 -31.24 -3.20
CA VAL A 514 42.93 -30.62 -4.13
C VAL A 514 44.30 -30.40 -3.46
N ARG A 515 44.36 -30.18 -2.14
CA ARG A 515 45.62 -30.09 -1.38
C ARG A 515 46.29 -31.44 -1.14
N GLU A 516 45.58 -32.56 -1.15
CA GLU A 516 46.17 -33.89 -1.06
C GLU A 516 46.65 -34.36 -2.44
N GLU A 517 45.88 -34.15 -3.51
CA GLU A 517 46.31 -34.42 -4.88
C GLU A 517 47.58 -33.64 -5.28
N ASN A 518 47.67 -32.35 -4.92
CA ASN A 518 48.88 -31.55 -5.17
C ASN A 518 50.09 -32.01 -4.32
N LYS A 519 49.88 -32.64 -3.15
CA LYS A 519 50.97 -33.27 -2.37
C LYS A 519 51.43 -34.58 -3.00
N GLU A 520 50.51 -35.40 -3.53
CA GLU A 520 50.86 -36.62 -4.26
C GLU A 520 51.65 -36.31 -5.54
N GLN A 521 51.22 -35.29 -6.30
CA GLN A 521 51.91 -34.90 -7.54
C GLN A 521 53.32 -34.31 -7.28
N THR A 522 53.51 -33.55 -6.20
CA THR A 522 54.83 -33.01 -5.83
C THR A 522 55.82 -34.04 -5.28
N LEU A 523 55.38 -35.29 -5.06
CA LEU A 523 56.23 -36.41 -4.61
C LEU A 523 56.70 -37.35 -5.73
N ARG A 524 56.22 -37.20 -6.97
CA ARG A 524 56.60 -38.08 -8.11
C ARG A 524 57.60 -37.37 -9.05
N LYS A 525 58.87 -37.83 -9.03
CA LYS A 525 59.88 -37.40 -10.03
C LYS A 525 59.52 -37.93 -11.43
N PRO A 526 59.82 -37.19 -12.51
CA PRO A 526 59.48 -37.61 -13.87
C PRO A 526 60.41 -38.71 -14.41
N THR A 527 59.81 -39.71 -15.06
CA THR A 527 60.48 -40.73 -15.87
C THR A 527 60.05 -40.52 -17.35
N PRO A 528 60.95 -40.55 -18.34
CA PRO A 528 60.62 -40.13 -19.70
C PRO A 528 59.87 -41.20 -20.54
N SER A 529 58.75 -40.76 -21.13
CA SER A 529 58.21 -41.10 -22.46
C SER A 529 58.41 -42.51 -23.07
N PHE A 530 57.32 -43.27 -23.19
CA PHE A 530 56.91 -44.18 -24.30
C PHE A 530 55.53 -44.77 -23.91
N GLY A 531 54.56 -45.05 -24.77
CA GLY A 531 54.36 -44.73 -26.20
C GLY A 531 53.17 -45.51 -26.78
N LEU A 532 52.35 -44.86 -27.62
CA LEU A 532 51.30 -45.40 -28.54
C LEU A 532 50.25 -46.42 -28.03
N GLU A 533 48.99 -45.97 -28.06
CA GLU A 533 47.74 -46.66 -28.45
C GLU A 533 47.16 -47.84 -27.59
N PRO A 534 45.82 -48.06 -27.64
CA PRO A 534 45.10 -49.05 -26.83
C PRO A 534 44.80 -50.36 -27.59
N ASP A 535 44.27 -51.39 -26.90
CA ASP A 535 43.15 -52.16 -27.47
C ASP A 535 42.36 -53.08 -26.48
N TYR A 536 41.06 -53.18 -26.78
CA TYR A 536 40.04 -54.22 -26.52
C TYR A 536 40.02 -55.20 -25.31
N ALA A 537 38.94 -55.05 -24.51
CA ALA A 537 37.78 -55.98 -24.42
C ALA A 537 37.74 -57.26 -23.52
N TYR A 538 36.64 -57.34 -22.74
CA TYR A 538 35.89 -58.57 -22.32
C TYR A 538 36.64 -59.60 -21.43
N ASP A 539 36.02 -60.59 -20.76
CA ASP A 539 34.62 -61.06 -20.71
C ASP A 539 34.18 -61.44 -19.26
N ASN A 540 33.03 -62.10 -19.11
CA ASN A 540 32.28 -62.40 -17.89
C ASN A 540 32.45 -63.86 -17.37
N LYS A 541 31.73 -64.20 -16.28
CA LYS A 541 31.27 -65.55 -15.82
C LYS A 541 32.30 -66.43 -15.05
N ALA A 542 31.89 -67.36 -14.16
CA ALA A 542 30.61 -67.59 -13.42
C ALA A 542 30.79 -68.70 -12.33
N TYR A 543 29.71 -69.07 -11.63
CA TYR A 543 29.56 -70.11 -10.58
C TYR A 543 30.26 -69.81 -9.23
N GLY A 544 29.82 -70.30 -8.06
CA GLY A 544 28.75 -71.27 -7.69
C GLY A 544 29.25 -72.13 -6.51
N ASP A 545 28.49 -72.73 -5.57
CA ASP A 545 27.04 -72.76 -5.27
C ASP A 545 26.82 -73.19 -3.78
N ASP A 546 25.56 -73.33 -3.35
CA ASP A 546 25.02 -74.17 -2.24
C ASP A 546 25.32 -73.94 -0.72
N ALA A 547 24.35 -73.27 -0.08
CA ALA A 547 23.37 -73.82 0.90
C ALA A 547 23.72 -74.27 2.37
N LEU A 548 22.66 -74.28 3.20
CA LEU A 548 22.52 -74.73 4.62
C LEU A 548 23.18 -73.84 5.70
N GLY A 549 22.62 -73.65 6.92
CA GLY A 549 21.28 -73.97 7.44
C GLY A 549 21.11 -73.73 8.97
N ASP A 550 20.00 -73.08 9.36
CA ASP A 550 19.28 -73.08 10.67
C ASP A 550 19.88 -72.57 12.02
N ILE A 551 18.93 -72.23 12.92
CA ILE A 551 18.96 -72.03 14.40
C ILE A 551 19.22 -70.61 14.99
N GLU A 552 18.52 -70.35 16.11
CA GLU A 552 18.20 -69.04 16.69
C GLU A 552 18.99 -68.62 17.97
N MET A 553 18.86 -67.32 18.29
CA MET A 553 18.70 -66.68 19.62
C MET A 553 19.73 -66.86 20.77
N GLY A 554 20.13 -65.69 21.30
CA GLY A 554 20.49 -65.47 22.71
C GLY A 554 21.63 -64.45 22.91
N MET A 555 21.69 -63.64 23.98
CA MET A 555 20.71 -63.29 25.02
C MET A 555 21.25 -62.07 25.82
N PHE A 556 20.36 -61.17 26.28
CA PHE A 556 20.46 -60.40 27.57
C PHE A 556 21.67 -59.43 27.77
N GLU A 557 21.71 -58.49 28.74
CA GLU A 557 20.67 -57.61 29.33
C GLU A 557 21.33 -56.37 30.00
N LYS A 558 20.49 -55.47 30.57
CA LYS A 558 20.66 -54.61 31.78
C LYS A 558 22.06 -54.50 32.43
N LYS A 559 22.48 -53.38 33.05
CA LYS A 559 21.72 -52.55 34.03
C LYS A 559 22.52 -51.29 34.43
N ALA A 560 21.88 -50.33 35.09
CA ALA A 560 22.55 -49.28 35.87
C ALA A 560 22.19 -49.39 37.37
N PRO A 561 22.99 -48.82 38.29
CA PRO A 561 22.57 -48.51 39.66
C PRO A 561 22.63 -47.00 40.00
N SER A 562 21.80 -46.61 40.95
CA SER A 562 21.77 -45.31 41.65
C SER A 562 22.03 -45.52 43.16
N VAL A 563 21.91 -44.45 43.98
CA VAL A 563 21.54 -44.39 45.45
C VAL A 563 22.00 -43.02 45.99
N ASN A 564 21.32 -42.18 46.80
CA ASN A 564 19.95 -42.01 47.39
C ASN A 564 19.87 -40.54 47.94
N ASP A 565 19.02 -39.95 48.82
CA ASP A 565 17.74 -40.14 49.58
C ASP A 565 17.18 -38.68 49.86
N VAL A 566 15.97 -38.27 50.30
CA VAL A 566 14.91 -38.75 51.25
C VAL A 566 15.25 -38.45 52.73
N PRO A 567 14.31 -38.06 53.67
CA PRO A 567 12.83 -37.95 53.59
C PRO A 567 12.15 -36.61 54.02
N GLY A 568 10.86 -36.47 53.65
CA GLY A 568 9.79 -35.79 54.44
C GLY A 568 9.59 -34.27 54.30
N GLY A 569 8.37 -33.70 54.38
CA GLY A 569 7.02 -34.29 54.39
C GLY A 569 5.86 -33.29 54.66
N THR A 570 4.67 -33.59 54.10
CA THR A 570 3.30 -33.26 54.61
C THR A 570 2.76 -31.80 54.70
N ILE A 571 1.77 -31.49 53.83
CA ILE A 571 0.49 -30.74 53.99
C ILE A 571 0.41 -29.45 54.88
N GLY A 572 -0.20 -28.36 54.35
CA GLY A 572 -0.76 -27.25 55.14
C GLY A 572 -1.45 -26.15 54.30
N THR A 573 -2.48 -25.47 54.84
CA THR A 573 -3.32 -24.50 54.10
C THR A 573 -3.93 -23.37 54.98
N PHE A 574 -4.27 -22.22 54.36
CA PHE A 574 -5.17 -21.12 54.82
C PHE A 574 -4.75 -20.10 55.93
N VAL A 575 -4.68 -18.82 55.52
CA VAL A 575 -5.36 -17.60 56.08
C VAL A 575 -4.99 -16.97 57.46
N SER A 576 -4.28 -15.83 57.37
CA SER A 576 -4.57 -14.45 57.87
C SER A 576 -4.69 -14.04 59.37
N THR A 577 -4.60 -12.70 59.57
CA THR A 577 -5.04 -11.82 60.71
C THR A 577 -4.00 -11.49 61.82
N VAL A 578 -3.93 -10.31 62.48
CA VAL A 578 -4.52 -8.93 62.34
C VAL A 578 -3.76 -7.91 63.26
N ASN A 579 -4.04 -6.58 63.16
CA ASN A 579 -3.68 -5.45 64.08
C ASN A 579 -2.20 -4.95 64.13
N ASP A 580 -1.86 -3.68 64.49
CA ASP A 580 -2.64 -2.51 64.99
C ASP A 580 -2.02 -1.13 64.56
N ASN A 581 -2.65 0.02 64.92
CA ASN A 581 -2.34 1.42 64.48
C ASN A 581 -2.56 2.47 65.63
N PRO A 582 -2.34 3.81 65.47
CA PRO A 582 -1.43 4.60 64.60
C PRO A 582 -0.37 5.42 65.43
N PRO A 583 -0.56 6.64 66.04
CA PRO A 583 -1.20 7.95 65.68
C PRO A 583 -0.26 9.21 65.69
N GLY A 584 -0.70 10.35 65.12
CA GLY A 584 -0.21 11.75 65.38
C GLY A 584 1.13 12.19 64.74
N ILE A 585 1.31 13.18 63.85
CA ILE A 585 0.69 14.49 63.48
C ILE A 585 1.09 15.71 64.36
N LYS A 586 2.01 16.57 63.84
CA LYS A 586 1.97 18.07 63.79
C LYS A 586 3.33 18.67 63.29
N THR A 587 3.38 19.42 62.18
CA THR A 587 3.49 20.93 62.02
C THR A 587 4.80 21.56 62.55
N ILE A 588 5.44 22.61 61.98
CA ILE A 588 5.05 23.59 60.92
C ILE A 588 6.28 24.30 60.27
N ASP A 589 6.10 24.82 59.05
CA ASP A 589 6.72 25.93 58.27
C ASP A 589 8.21 26.40 58.29
N MET A 590 8.58 26.88 57.09
CA MET A 590 9.27 28.15 56.73
C MET A 590 10.77 28.21 56.41
N THR A 591 11.16 29.33 55.77
CA THR A 591 12.17 29.42 54.70
C THR A 591 13.24 30.51 54.90
N GLU A 592 14.49 30.14 54.63
CA GLU A 592 15.62 30.93 54.04
C GLU A 592 16.21 32.21 54.68
N HIS A 593 17.54 32.37 54.42
CA HIS A 593 18.41 33.54 54.63
C HIS A 593 18.64 33.99 56.11
N SER A 594 19.82 34.49 56.54
CA SER A 594 20.84 35.25 55.80
C SER A 594 22.24 35.32 56.49
N LEU A 595 23.31 35.04 55.71
CA LEU A 595 24.60 35.78 55.58
C LEU A 595 25.45 36.33 56.76
N LYS A 596 26.79 36.37 56.53
CA LYS A 596 27.90 37.14 57.19
C LYS A 596 28.56 36.49 58.44
N ASN A 597 29.86 36.69 58.76
CA ASN A 597 30.93 37.53 58.17
C ASN A 597 32.37 37.04 58.52
N GLY A 598 33.40 37.52 57.79
CA GLY A 598 34.85 37.47 58.18
C GLY A 598 35.66 36.24 57.71
N THR A 599 36.98 36.29 57.52
CA THR A 599 37.98 37.39 57.61
C THR A 599 39.23 37.09 56.76
N SER A 600 40.12 38.08 56.55
CA SER A 600 41.33 37.99 55.69
C SER A 600 42.59 37.47 56.43
N ALA A 601 43.46 36.73 55.74
CA ALA A 601 44.90 36.61 56.02
C ALA A 601 45.67 36.03 54.81
N TYR A 602 47.01 36.17 54.80
CA TYR A 602 47.91 35.78 53.71
C TYR A 602 48.85 34.60 54.09
N SER A 603 49.50 34.03 53.07
CA SER A 603 50.77 33.25 53.10
C SER A 603 50.76 31.71 53.28
N ASN A 604 51.48 31.08 52.34
CA ASN A 604 52.32 29.86 52.40
C ASN A 604 51.85 28.55 53.08
N GLY A 605 51.71 27.49 52.27
CA GLY A 605 52.04 26.12 52.71
C GLY A 605 51.28 24.96 52.05
N GLY A 606 52.02 23.99 51.49
CA GLY A 606 51.67 22.55 51.52
C GLY A 606 50.44 22.04 50.75
N THR A 607 50.67 21.53 49.52
CA THR A 607 50.06 20.31 48.95
C THR A 607 48.63 19.87 49.35
N ALA A 608 47.67 19.97 48.41
CA ALA A 608 46.84 18.83 47.96
C ALA A 608 46.00 19.16 46.70
N ILE A 609 45.37 18.14 46.13
CA ILE A 609 44.24 18.16 45.17
C ILE A 609 44.52 18.61 43.71
N THR A 610 44.87 17.59 42.91
CA THR A 610 44.11 17.15 41.72
C THR A 610 43.96 18.06 40.49
N LYS A 611 44.67 17.61 39.44
CA LYS A 611 44.38 17.64 37.99
C LYS A 611 42.86 17.68 37.62
N GLN A 612 42.43 18.09 36.42
CA GLN A 612 43.09 17.88 35.14
C GLN A 612 42.72 18.92 34.08
N ARG A 613 43.57 19.06 33.05
CA ARG A 613 43.52 20.07 31.99
C ARG A 613 43.62 19.37 30.63
N LYS A 614 43.08 20.00 29.57
CA LYS A 614 43.52 19.99 28.15
C LYS A 614 43.90 18.63 27.50
N ARG A 615 43.17 18.18 26.47
CA ARG A 615 43.37 18.45 25.01
C ARG A 615 44.46 17.59 24.32
N LEU A 616 44.05 17.05 23.16
CA LEU A 616 44.81 16.85 21.91
C LEU A 616 45.90 15.76 21.77
N ALA A 617 45.75 15.05 20.64
CA ALA A 617 46.77 14.58 19.70
C ALA A 617 47.56 13.25 19.92
N SER A 618 47.48 12.44 18.84
CA SER A 618 48.52 11.58 18.23
C SER A 618 49.28 10.49 19.01
N GLU A 619 49.00 9.25 18.56
CA GLU A 619 49.97 8.22 18.11
C GLU A 619 50.64 7.20 19.05
N ASN A 620 50.79 6.01 18.43
CA ASN A 620 51.70 4.88 18.65
C ASN A 620 51.49 3.88 19.81
N LYS A 621 51.54 2.60 19.42
CA LYS A 621 51.69 1.41 20.29
C LYS A 621 53.14 1.31 20.83
N PRO A 622 53.42 0.42 21.80
CA PRO A 622 53.83 -0.94 21.42
C PRO A 622 53.12 -2.05 22.22
N GLU A 623 53.60 -3.29 22.07
CA GLU A 623 53.03 -4.54 22.60
C GLU A 623 53.77 -5.03 23.86
N ALA A 624 53.09 -5.84 24.69
CA ALA A 624 53.68 -6.78 25.65
C ALA A 624 52.58 -7.81 26.02
N VAL A 625 52.65 -9.07 25.57
CA VAL A 625 53.42 -10.20 26.13
C VAL A 625 52.65 -10.93 27.25
N TYR A 626 52.43 -12.23 27.02
CA TYR A 626 51.90 -13.21 27.97
C TYR A 626 52.95 -13.54 29.05
N ASN A 627 52.50 -13.92 30.24
CA ASN A 627 53.28 -14.76 31.16
C ASN A 627 52.29 -15.52 32.05
N ASP A 628 52.26 -16.85 31.88
CA ASP A 628 51.85 -17.75 32.95
C ASP A 628 52.99 -17.87 33.99
N ASN A 629 52.67 -18.33 35.21
CA ASN A 629 53.33 -19.47 35.87
C ASN A 629 52.93 -19.63 37.36
N ASP A 630 52.75 -20.90 37.72
CA ASP A 630 53.23 -21.57 38.94
C ASP A 630 52.71 -21.18 40.35
N ASP A 631 51.73 -22.00 40.78
CA ASP A 631 51.88 -23.02 41.84
C ASP A 631 51.81 -22.76 43.37
N ASN A 632 51.11 -23.71 44.00
CA ASN A 632 51.33 -24.32 45.32
C ASN A 632 51.45 -23.46 46.61
N THR A 633 50.44 -23.57 47.49
CA THR A 633 50.54 -24.43 48.70
C THR A 633 49.19 -24.60 49.44
N ASN A 634 49.07 -25.69 50.21
CA ASN A 634 47.90 -26.01 51.05
C ASN A 634 47.93 -25.27 52.41
N CYS A 635 46.76 -24.99 52.99
CA CYS A 635 46.41 -25.39 54.37
C CYS A 635 44.92 -25.16 54.70
N PHE A 636 44.39 -25.91 55.68
CA PHE A 636 42.96 -25.94 56.00
C PHE A 636 42.46 -24.69 56.77
N GLY A 637 41.36 -24.09 56.29
CA GLY A 637 40.60 -23.05 56.98
C GLY A 637 39.09 -23.23 56.80
N LYS A 638 38.31 -22.97 57.86
CA LYS A 638 36.84 -23.15 57.86
C LYS A 638 36.16 -22.19 56.86
N PRO A 639 35.04 -22.58 56.21
CA PRO A 639 34.45 -21.80 55.11
C PRO A 639 33.89 -20.46 55.59
N GLN A 640 34.63 -19.37 55.32
CA GLN A 640 34.08 -18.03 55.44
C GLN A 640 33.05 -17.80 54.32
N LYS A 641 31.90 -17.23 54.69
CA LYS A 641 30.84 -16.86 53.72
C LYS A 641 31.34 -15.70 52.85
N PHE A 642 31.96 -16.02 51.72
CA PHE A 642 32.19 -15.03 50.65
C PHE A 642 30.86 -14.35 50.32
N LYS A 643 30.78 -13.04 50.54
CA LYS A 643 29.69 -12.22 50.00
C LYS A 643 29.72 -12.41 48.49
N LYS A 644 28.66 -13.01 47.92
CA LYS A 644 28.56 -13.21 46.47
C LYS A 644 28.86 -11.88 45.77
N ALA A 645 29.91 -11.85 44.96
CA ALA A 645 30.15 -10.72 44.07
C ALA A 645 28.87 -10.48 43.26
N THR A 646 28.36 -9.25 43.28
CA THR A 646 27.10 -8.87 42.62
C THR A 646 27.29 -8.95 41.12
N LYS A 647 27.08 -10.16 40.57
CA LYS A 647 27.12 -10.49 39.16
C LYS A 647 26.30 -9.46 38.39
N ARG A 648 26.97 -8.60 37.61
CA ARG A 648 26.31 -7.57 36.78
C ARG A 648 25.21 -8.26 35.99
N LEU A 649 23.96 -7.87 36.25
CA LEU A 649 22.80 -8.47 35.61
C LEU A 649 22.90 -8.22 34.10
N LYS A 650 22.64 -9.24 33.30
CA LYS A 650 22.57 -9.12 31.84
C LYS A 650 21.26 -8.41 31.50
N ILE A 651 21.31 -7.08 31.45
CA ILE A 651 20.17 -6.21 31.13
C ILE A 651 19.62 -6.64 29.77
N GLU A 652 18.33 -6.98 29.70
CA GLU A 652 17.68 -7.29 28.42
C GLU A 652 17.49 -6.01 27.59
N PRO A 653 17.64 -6.05 26.26
CA PRO A 653 17.30 -4.92 25.39
C PRO A 653 15.86 -4.42 25.61
N LYS A 654 14.94 -5.32 25.99
CA LYS A 654 13.55 -5.02 26.34
C LYS A 654 13.42 -3.95 27.44
N THR A 655 14.37 -3.85 28.38
CA THR A 655 14.33 -2.85 29.46
C THR A 655 14.54 -1.43 28.95
N TYR A 656 15.33 -1.25 27.88
CA TYR A 656 15.50 0.06 27.23
C TYR A 656 14.23 0.44 26.45
N PHE A 657 13.72 -0.47 25.61
CA PHE A 657 12.45 -0.26 24.89
C PHE A 657 11.24 -0.03 25.81
N ALA A 658 11.24 -0.60 27.03
CA ALA A 658 10.22 -0.32 28.04
C ALA A 658 10.32 1.12 28.57
N ASN A 659 11.53 1.62 28.83
CA ASN A 659 11.74 3.00 29.26
C ASN A 659 11.32 4.01 28.17
N GLU A 660 11.73 3.76 26.93
CA GLU A 660 11.33 4.53 25.74
C GLU A 660 9.81 4.52 25.54
N ARG A 661 9.16 3.35 25.67
CA ARG A 661 7.69 3.25 25.61
C ARG A 661 7.02 4.11 26.68
N THR A 662 7.50 4.09 27.93
CA THR A 662 6.92 4.93 28.98
C THR A 662 7.13 6.42 28.72
N PHE A 663 8.28 6.83 28.16
CA PHE A 663 8.52 8.21 27.75
C PHE A 663 7.55 8.64 26.63
N MET A 664 7.35 7.81 25.61
CA MET A 664 6.39 8.07 24.53
C MET A 664 4.95 8.17 25.06
N GLN A 665 4.54 7.29 25.98
CA GLN A 665 3.19 7.31 26.57
C GLN A 665 2.89 8.62 27.31
N TRP A 666 3.81 9.12 28.16
CA TRP A 666 3.64 10.43 28.81
C TRP A 666 3.69 11.59 27.81
N SER A 667 4.52 11.49 26.76
CA SER A 667 4.61 12.50 25.71
C SER A 667 3.32 12.60 24.88
N THR A 668 2.69 11.47 24.54
CA THR A 668 1.38 11.44 23.86
C THR A 668 0.28 12.03 24.75
N ALA A 669 0.30 11.78 26.06
CA ALA A 669 -0.64 12.38 26.99
C ALA A 669 -0.47 13.92 27.09
N ALA A 670 0.76 14.42 27.03
CA ALA A 670 1.03 15.86 26.95
C ALA A 670 0.54 16.48 25.63
N LEU A 671 0.75 15.81 24.50
CA LEU A 671 0.24 16.24 23.19
C LEU A 671 -1.30 16.31 23.16
N PHE A 672 -1.99 15.40 23.86
CA PHE A 672 -3.46 15.45 23.99
C PHE A 672 -3.94 16.69 24.76
N LEU A 673 -3.25 17.07 25.84
CA LEU A 673 -3.51 18.33 26.56
C LEU A 673 -3.23 19.57 25.71
N ILE A 674 -2.19 19.53 24.87
CA ILE A 674 -1.89 20.60 23.90
C ILE A 674 -2.98 20.67 22.82
N GLY A 675 -3.53 19.53 22.38
CA GLY A 675 -4.68 19.49 21.48
C GLY A 675 -5.92 20.16 22.06
N ILE A 676 -6.30 19.81 23.30
CA ILE A 676 -7.44 20.40 24.01
C ILE A 676 -7.22 21.90 24.30
N GLY A 677 -6.01 22.28 24.71
CA GLY A 677 -5.66 23.69 24.88
C GLY A 677 -5.72 24.47 23.55
N GLY A 678 -5.28 23.86 22.45
CA GLY A 678 -5.25 24.44 21.12
C GLY A 678 -6.64 24.68 20.51
N THR A 679 -7.59 23.74 20.68
CA THR A 679 -8.98 23.97 20.23
C THR A 679 -9.66 25.10 21.01
N LEU A 680 -9.34 25.25 22.31
CA LEU A 680 -9.84 26.36 23.13
C LEU A 680 -9.30 27.74 22.71
N VAL A 681 -8.09 27.84 22.12
CA VAL A 681 -7.57 29.10 21.53
C VAL A 681 -8.48 29.62 20.41
N GLY A 682 -9.12 28.73 19.66
CA GLY A 682 -10.07 29.11 18.60
C GLY A 682 -11.33 29.82 19.13
N THR A 683 -11.63 29.68 20.42
CA THR A 683 -12.72 30.42 21.07
C THR A 683 -12.21 31.76 21.59
N GLN A 684 -12.86 32.87 21.21
CA GLN A 684 -12.42 34.23 21.54
C GLN A 684 -12.65 34.62 23.02
N SER A 685 -12.84 33.67 23.93
CA SER A 685 -13.08 33.90 25.36
C SER A 685 -11.77 34.06 26.13
N GLU A 686 -11.65 35.14 26.90
CA GLU A 686 -10.51 35.33 27.82
C GLU A 686 -10.41 34.20 28.86
N VAL A 687 -11.55 33.64 29.28
CA VAL A 687 -11.60 32.48 30.20
C VAL A 687 -11.03 31.23 29.52
N ALA A 688 -11.35 31.01 28.24
CA ALA A 688 -10.78 29.91 27.47
C ALA A 688 -9.26 30.08 27.29
N ARG A 689 -8.76 31.30 27.06
CA ARG A 689 -7.31 31.59 27.01
C ARG A 689 -6.62 31.26 28.34
N VAL A 690 -7.20 31.63 29.48
CA VAL A 690 -6.67 31.27 30.81
C VAL A 690 -6.64 29.74 30.99
N VAL A 691 -7.70 29.03 30.59
CA VAL A 691 -7.75 27.57 30.62
C VAL A 691 -6.70 26.93 29.70
N THR A 692 -6.48 27.46 28.49
CA THR A 692 -5.41 27.02 27.59
C THR A 692 -4.04 27.18 28.24
N ILE A 693 -3.75 28.32 28.87
CA ILE A 693 -2.46 28.58 29.54
C ILE A 693 -2.23 27.54 30.64
N VAL A 694 -3.26 27.19 31.42
CA VAL A 694 -3.20 26.12 32.44
C VAL A 694 -2.93 24.75 31.81
N PHE A 695 -3.62 24.38 30.72
CA PHE A 695 -3.36 23.10 30.04
C PHE A 695 -1.97 23.03 29.40
N PHE A 696 -1.46 24.12 28.81
CA PHE A 696 -0.11 24.17 28.26
C PHE A 696 0.96 24.11 29.37
N ALA A 697 0.75 24.74 30.53
CA ALA A 697 1.63 24.61 31.69
C ALA A 697 1.67 23.17 32.23
N LEU A 698 0.51 22.50 32.32
CA LEU A 698 0.42 21.10 32.72
C LEU A 698 1.06 20.15 31.69
N ALA A 699 0.93 20.43 30.39
CA ALA A 699 1.59 19.68 29.33
C ALA A 699 3.12 19.87 29.34
N LEU A 700 3.62 21.07 29.64
CA LEU A 700 5.05 21.32 29.83
C LEU A 700 5.58 20.55 31.05
N PHE A 701 4.85 20.56 32.17
CA PHE A 701 5.21 19.79 33.37
C PHE A 701 5.23 18.28 33.11
N MET A 702 4.24 17.75 32.38
CA MET A 702 4.21 16.37 31.89
C MET A 702 5.50 15.98 31.13
N VAL A 703 5.90 16.78 30.14
CA VAL A 703 7.08 16.50 29.31
C VAL A 703 8.37 16.59 30.13
N LEU A 704 8.50 17.60 31.01
CA LEU A 704 9.65 17.74 31.90
C LEU A 704 9.78 16.55 32.86
N TYR A 705 8.68 16.13 33.49
CA TYR A 705 8.64 14.94 34.34
C TYR A 705 8.99 13.66 33.55
N ALA A 706 8.43 13.48 32.35
CA ALA A 706 8.73 12.34 31.48
C ALA A 706 10.23 12.28 31.11
N CYS A 707 10.83 13.42 30.76
CA CYS A 707 12.28 13.56 30.53
C CYS A 707 13.09 13.18 31.77
N VAL A 708 12.75 13.73 32.96
CA VAL A 708 13.46 13.44 34.21
C VAL A 708 13.41 11.95 34.56
N VAL A 709 12.23 11.33 34.51
CA VAL A 709 12.06 9.89 34.78
C VAL A 709 12.83 9.05 33.76
N PHE A 710 12.78 9.41 32.47
CA PHE A 710 13.52 8.71 31.41
C PHE A 710 15.04 8.74 31.66
N TYR A 711 15.60 9.90 32.02
CA TYR A 711 17.02 10.04 32.36
C TYR A 711 17.40 9.33 33.65
N VAL A 712 16.61 9.45 34.73
CA VAL A 712 16.85 8.76 36.01
C VAL A 712 16.84 7.24 35.81
N ARG A 713 15.84 6.70 35.10
CA ARG A 713 15.79 5.28 34.73
C ARG A 713 16.97 4.87 33.85
N MET A 714 17.35 5.67 32.85
CA MET A 714 18.53 5.39 32.01
C MET A 714 19.82 5.30 32.84
N VAL A 715 20.00 6.18 33.84
CA VAL A 715 21.17 6.15 34.74
C VAL A 715 21.13 4.94 35.68
N LEU A 716 19.97 4.59 36.24
CA LEU A 716 19.81 3.40 37.09
C LEU A 716 20.06 2.10 36.31
N ILE A 717 19.53 2.00 35.08
CA ILE A 717 19.78 0.86 34.17
C ILE A 717 21.28 0.77 33.85
N LYS A 718 21.93 1.88 33.45
CA LYS A 718 23.39 1.91 33.19
C LYS A 718 24.25 1.55 34.42
N ARG A 719 23.75 1.79 35.64
CA ARG A 719 24.42 1.43 36.90
C ARG A 719 24.16 -0.01 37.35
N GLY A 720 23.18 -0.71 36.77
CA GLY A 720 22.89 -2.12 37.05
C GLY A 720 22.41 -2.41 38.48
N THR A 721 21.87 -1.41 39.18
CA THR A 721 21.39 -1.54 40.57
C THR A 721 20.12 -2.37 40.65
N SER A 722 20.10 -3.38 41.52
CA SER A 722 18.99 -4.33 41.72
C SER A 722 17.86 -3.76 42.58
N GLY A 723 17.28 -2.63 42.16
CA GLY A 723 16.08 -2.03 42.75
C GLY A 723 14.84 -2.25 41.87
N ARG A 724 13.65 -1.97 42.41
CA ARG A 724 12.44 -1.82 41.59
C ARG A 724 12.53 -0.50 40.82
N PHE A 725 12.17 -0.52 39.53
CA PHE A 725 12.17 0.67 38.67
C PHE A 725 10.78 1.37 38.63
N ASP A 726 9.85 0.87 39.45
CA ASP A 726 8.45 1.29 39.53
C ASP A 726 8.38 2.67 40.19
N ASP A 727 7.93 3.70 39.44
CA ASP A 727 7.56 4.98 40.02
C ASP A 727 6.08 4.92 40.37
N TRP A 728 5.80 4.84 41.67
CA TRP A 728 4.45 4.78 42.23
C TRP A 728 3.91 6.16 42.63
N PHE A 729 4.78 7.17 42.72
CA PHE A 729 4.45 8.49 43.25
C PHE A 729 4.16 9.49 42.13
N GLY A 730 5.03 9.56 41.11
CA GLY A 730 4.88 10.48 39.98
C GLY A 730 3.56 10.34 39.21
N PRO A 731 3.05 9.11 38.91
CA PRO A 731 1.73 8.95 38.29
C PRO A 731 0.57 9.45 39.15
N ALA A 732 0.66 9.28 40.47
CA ALA A 732 -0.36 9.74 41.43
C ALA A 732 -0.35 11.27 41.55
N LEU A 733 0.84 11.88 41.73
CA LEU A 733 1.04 13.33 41.72
C LEU A 733 0.48 13.97 40.44
N LEU A 734 0.76 13.37 39.28
CA LEU A 734 0.33 13.90 38.00
C LEU A 734 -1.19 13.74 37.79
N THR A 735 -1.79 12.63 38.22
CA THR A 735 -3.26 12.48 38.26
C THR A 735 -3.90 13.55 39.15
N CYS A 736 -3.33 13.83 40.33
CA CYS A 736 -3.82 14.90 41.19
C CYS A 736 -3.72 16.28 40.52
N LEU A 737 -2.60 16.60 39.86
CA LEU A 737 -2.43 17.86 39.12
C LEU A 737 -3.45 18.00 37.99
N LEU A 738 -3.72 16.94 37.24
CA LEU A 738 -4.76 16.93 36.20
C LEU A 738 -6.16 17.13 36.76
N ILE A 739 -6.50 16.48 37.89
CA ILE A 739 -7.78 16.69 38.58
C ILE A 739 -7.91 18.14 39.05
N THR A 740 -6.87 18.75 39.61
CA THR A 740 -6.90 20.17 40.00
C THR A 740 -6.99 21.11 38.79
N GLY A 741 -6.34 20.78 37.67
CA GLY A 741 -6.43 21.55 36.42
C GLY A 741 -7.82 21.49 35.81
N LEU A 742 -8.40 20.29 35.67
CA LEU A 742 -9.76 20.10 35.18
C LEU A 742 -10.82 20.70 36.11
N GLY A 743 -10.63 20.58 37.43
CA GLY A 743 -11.48 21.22 38.44
C GLY A 743 -11.42 22.74 38.38
N PHE A 744 -10.23 23.32 38.19
CA PHE A 744 -10.07 24.76 37.94
C PHE A 744 -10.73 25.19 36.63
N SER A 745 -10.57 24.43 35.54
CA SER A 745 -11.24 24.71 34.27
C SER A 745 -12.76 24.68 34.40
N PHE A 746 -13.32 23.66 35.07
CA PHE A 746 -14.76 23.57 35.33
C PHE A 746 -15.25 24.71 36.22
N TYR A 747 -14.50 25.07 37.26
CA TYR A 747 -14.79 26.24 38.10
C TYR A 747 -14.75 27.55 37.31
N ALA A 748 -13.74 27.76 36.45
CA ALA A 748 -13.60 28.96 35.65
C ALA A 748 -14.75 29.12 34.63
N PHE A 749 -15.13 28.03 33.95
CA PHE A 749 -16.32 28.02 33.08
C PHE A 749 -17.61 28.24 33.87
N HIS A 750 -17.80 27.60 35.02
CA HIS A 750 -19.01 27.75 35.85
C HIS A 750 -19.12 29.17 36.46
N TYR A 751 -18.01 29.74 36.92
CA TYR A 751 -17.92 31.13 37.39
C TYR A 751 -18.23 32.12 36.26
N SER A 752 -17.67 31.90 35.07
CA SER A 752 -17.99 32.69 33.87
C SER A 752 -19.46 32.60 33.45
N TRP A 753 -20.15 31.51 33.77
CA TRP A 753 -21.56 31.30 33.43
C TRP A 753 -22.51 31.85 34.51
N THR A 754 -22.06 31.93 35.77
CA THR A 754 -22.85 32.43 36.91
C THR A 754 -22.67 33.93 37.18
N MET A 755 -21.56 34.54 36.76
CA MET A 755 -21.27 35.98 36.93
C MET A 755 -21.74 36.86 35.76
N LEU A 756 -22.73 36.42 34.97
CA LEU A 756 -23.36 37.21 33.91
C LEU A 756 -24.77 37.68 34.32
N PRO A 757 -24.90 38.80 35.06
CA PRO A 757 -26.16 39.55 35.09
C PRO A 757 -26.42 40.18 33.72
N LEU A 758 -27.69 40.50 33.44
CA LEU A 758 -28.19 41.07 32.19
C LEU A 758 -27.48 42.39 31.79
N THR A 759 -26.34 42.27 31.10
CA THR A 759 -25.57 43.38 30.53
C THR A 759 -25.15 43.01 29.12
N VAL A 760 -25.72 43.69 28.13
CA VAL A 760 -25.39 43.49 26.72
C VAL A 760 -24.00 44.08 26.47
N ILE A 761 -23.02 43.21 26.24
CA ILE A 761 -21.69 43.58 25.73
C ILE A 761 -21.56 42.98 24.33
N PRO A 762 -21.33 43.79 23.28
CA PRO A 762 -21.22 43.27 21.93
C PRO A 762 -19.92 42.47 21.79
N ILE A 763 -20.03 41.23 21.29
CA ILE A 763 -18.86 40.48 20.84
C ILE A 763 -18.33 41.18 19.59
N GLN A 764 -17.03 41.48 19.57
CA GLN A 764 -16.39 42.17 18.46
C GLN A 764 -16.13 41.20 17.30
N TYR A 765 -17.19 40.92 16.53
CA TYR A 765 -17.11 40.16 15.29
C TYR A 765 -16.10 40.80 14.32
N TRP A 766 -15.41 39.95 13.54
CA TRP A 766 -14.76 40.38 12.31
C TRP A 766 -15.83 40.55 11.22
N GLU A 767 -16.69 41.57 11.39
CA GLU A 767 -17.54 42.04 10.31
C GLU A 767 -16.66 42.74 9.27
N SER A 768 -16.37 42.04 8.17
CA SER A 768 -16.30 42.76 6.90
C SER A 768 -17.72 43.33 6.68
N PRO A 769 -17.90 44.64 6.47
CA PRO A 769 -19.23 45.21 6.19
C PRO A 769 -19.85 44.68 4.90
N VAL A 770 -19.07 43.90 4.13
CA VAL A 770 -19.41 43.32 2.84
C VAL A 770 -19.81 41.84 2.94
N CYS A 771 -19.39 41.13 4.00
CA CYS A 771 -19.43 39.67 4.05
C CYS A 771 -19.45 39.13 5.48
N VAL A 772 -20.47 38.35 5.84
CA VAL A 772 -20.64 37.80 7.20
C VAL A 772 -21.13 36.34 7.15
N LYS A 773 -20.38 35.45 7.79
CA LYS A 773 -20.79 34.05 8.03
C LYS A 773 -21.70 33.98 9.25
N LEU A 774 -22.89 33.40 9.09
CA LEU A 774 -23.89 33.28 10.14
C LEU A 774 -23.60 32.05 11.00
N GLN A 775 -23.66 32.21 12.32
CA GLN A 775 -23.56 31.10 13.26
C GLN A 775 -24.96 30.52 13.50
N LEU A 776 -25.21 29.30 12.99
CA LEU A 776 -26.46 28.58 13.21
C LEU A 776 -26.56 28.14 14.68
N LYS A 777 -27.38 28.85 15.45
CA LYS A 777 -27.63 28.62 16.88
C LYS A 777 -28.85 27.73 17.09
N ASN A 778 -28.83 26.97 18.18
CA ASN A 778 -29.92 26.09 18.59
C ASN A 778 -30.37 25.10 17.49
N ASN A 779 -29.45 24.72 16.57
CA ASN A 779 -29.71 23.75 15.51
C ASN A 779 -30.15 22.41 16.13
N PRO A 780 -31.41 21.98 15.95
CA PRO A 780 -32.00 20.97 16.83
C PRO A 780 -31.53 19.54 16.54
N VAL A 781 -31.20 19.21 15.29
CA VAL A 781 -30.55 17.95 14.86
C VAL A 781 -29.80 18.23 13.56
N PHE A 782 -28.52 18.61 13.63
CA PHE A 782 -27.57 18.77 12.49
C PHE A 782 -28.20 19.18 11.14
N PHE A 783 -29.09 20.18 11.16
CA PHE A 783 -29.95 20.51 10.03
C PHE A 783 -29.13 21.12 8.89
N SER A 784 -29.01 20.40 7.77
CA SER A 784 -28.34 20.84 6.53
C SER A 784 -29.28 21.68 5.67
N PRO A 785 -29.01 22.97 5.45
CA PRO A 785 -29.94 23.84 4.73
C PRO A 785 -29.80 23.69 3.20
N SER A 786 -30.47 22.71 2.59
CA SER A 786 -30.47 22.57 1.12
C SER A 786 -31.18 23.75 0.43
N GLY A 787 -32.39 24.12 0.87
CA GLY A 787 -33.16 25.23 0.31
C GLY A 787 -33.21 26.50 1.18
N LEU A 788 -33.47 27.67 0.58
CA LEU A 788 -33.81 28.92 1.28
C LEU A 788 -34.97 29.66 0.59
N SER A 789 -35.97 30.10 1.35
CA SER A 789 -37.04 30.98 0.88
C SER A 789 -37.61 31.86 2.01
N THR A 790 -38.50 32.81 1.71
CA THR A 790 -39.13 33.69 2.72
C THR A 790 -40.54 34.13 2.33
N ASN A 791 -41.42 34.23 3.33
CA ASN A 791 -42.73 34.88 3.29
C ASN A 791 -42.80 36.18 4.10
N ASP A 792 -41.73 36.54 4.79
CA ASP A 792 -41.65 37.71 5.64
C ASP A 792 -41.45 38.99 4.77
N PRO A 793 -42.31 40.02 4.91
CA PRO A 793 -42.13 41.30 4.22
C PRO A 793 -40.80 42.00 4.54
N GLU A 794 -40.24 41.83 5.75
CA GLU A 794 -38.91 42.33 6.14
C GLU A 794 -37.77 41.38 5.72
N ARG A 795 -38.14 40.23 5.17
CA ARG A 795 -37.29 39.10 4.75
C ARG A 795 -36.26 38.66 5.82
N ARG A 796 -36.55 38.90 7.09
CA ARG A 796 -35.73 38.49 8.23
C ARG A 796 -35.88 37.00 8.53
N LEU A 797 -37.10 36.46 8.42
CA LEU A 797 -37.35 35.05 8.68
C LEU A 797 -37.27 34.23 7.39
N ALA A 798 -36.28 33.34 7.30
CA ALA A 798 -36.16 32.36 6.22
C ALA A 798 -36.82 31.03 6.60
N TRP A 799 -37.21 30.28 5.57
CA TRP A 799 -37.57 28.87 5.64
C TRP A 799 -36.56 28.05 4.84
N THR A 800 -36.18 26.92 5.40
CA THR A 800 -35.20 25.98 4.85
C THR A 800 -35.67 24.54 5.02
N CYS A 801 -35.10 23.61 4.26
CA CYS A 801 -35.47 22.19 4.22
C CYS A 801 -34.24 21.29 4.35
N ALA A 802 -34.44 20.13 4.99
CA ALA A 802 -33.48 19.05 5.20
C ALA A 802 -34.24 17.75 5.54
N ASP A 803 -33.81 16.59 5.02
CA ASP A 803 -34.53 15.33 5.15
C ASP A 803 -36.05 15.52 4.88
N ASN A 804 -36.93 14.97 5.73
CA ASN A 804 -38.38 15.13 5.70
C ASN A 804 -38.89 16.35 6.51
N ARG A 805 -38.08 17.39 6.66
CA ARG A 805 -38.34 18.53 7.57
C ARG A 805 -38.19 19.89 6.90
N ILE A 806 -38.97 20.85 7.39
CA ILE A 806 -38.76 22.27 7.18
C ILE A 806 -38.42 22.95 8.52
N ALA A 807 -37.59 23.99 8.47
CA ALA A 807 -37.26 24.80 9.62
C ALA A 807 -37.35 26.30 9.30
N GLN A 808 -37.79 27.07 10.29
CA GLN A 808 -37.81 28.53 10.25
C GLN A 808 -36.58 29.08 10.97
N LEU A 809 -35.84 29.97 10.33
CA LEU A 809 -34.58 30.54 10.78
C LEU A 809 -34.66 32.08 10.78
N ASP A 810 -34.23 32.72 11.87
CA ASP A 810 -34.03 34.18 11.89
C ASP A 810 -32.64 34.52 11.32
N LEU A 811 -32.61 35.18 10.16
CA LEU A 811 -31.39 35.56 9.45
C LEU A 811 -30.55 36.64 10.16
N ASP A 812 -31.13 37.38 11.11
CA ASP A 812 -30.40 38.40 11.86
C ASP A 812 -29.73 37.84 13.13
N THR A 813 -30.20 36.70 13.65
CA THR A 813 -29.65 36.08 14.87
C THR A 813 -28.99 34.72 14.65
N GLY A 814 -29.33 34.03 13.56
CA GLY A 814 -28.92 32.65 13.27
C GLY A 814 -29.72 31.59 14.05
N GLU A 815 -30.83 31.94 14.69
CA GLU A 815 -31.58 31.04 15.56
C GLU A 815 -32.74 30.34 14.84
N PHE A 816 -32.80 29.02 14.97
CA PHE A 816 -33.94 28.21 14.53
C PHE A 816 -35.14 28.42 15.47
N LEU A 817 -36.24 28.96 14.94
CA LEU A 817 -37.44 29.33 15.70
C LEU A 817 -38.48 28.21 15.75
N GLN A 818 -38.64 27.47 14.65
CA GLN A 818 -39.63 26.41 14.50
C GLN A 818 -39.09 25.31 13.58
N VAL A 819 -39.51 24.07 13.83
CA VAL A 819 -39.30 22.93 12.92
C VAL A 819 -40.62 22.18 12.75
N HIS A 820 -40.91 21.77 11.51
CA HIS A 820 -42.09 20.96 11.18
C HIS A 820 -41.63 19.76 10.34
N THR A 821 -41.98 18.55 10.77
CA THR A 821 -41.79 17.31 9.99
C THR A 821 -42.99 17.11 9.07
N ILE A 822 -42.77 16.67 7.84
CA ILE A 822 -43.83 16.57 6.81
C ILE A 822 -44.06 15.12 6.42
N GLY A 823 -45.03 14.50 7.09
CA GLY A 823 -45.50 13.14 6.83
C GLY A 823 -44.97 12.11 7.82
N ASP A 824 -45.72 11.00 7.93
CA ASP A 824 -45.41 9.86 8.80
C ASP A 824 -44.77 8.68 8.04
N GLU A 825 -44.63 8.79 6.71
CA GLU A 825 -44.24 7.71 5.80
C GLU A 825 -42.85 7.96 5.20
N GLY A 826 -41.83 7.33 5.81
CA GLY A 826 -40.46 7.28 5.29
C GLY A 826 -39.59 8.50 5.61
N VAL A 827 -38.29 8.33 5.35
CA VAL A 827 -37.38 9.48 5.14
C VAL A 827 -37.57 9.89 3.68
N LYS A 828 -37.68 11.21 3.48
CA LYS A 828 -37.69 11.87 2.17
C LYS A 828 -36.54 12.85 2.15
N ASP A 829 -36.12 13.25 0.96
CA ASP A 829 -34.95 14.10 0.76
C ASP A 829 -35.40 15.45 0.16
N PHE A 830 -35.62 16.46 1.01
CA PHE A 830 -36.16 17.76 0.60
C PHE A 830 -35.05 18.75 0.23
N GLU A 831 -34.68 18.76 -1.05
CA GLU A 831 -33.56 19.56 -1.55
C GLU A 831 -33.91 21.04 -1.80
N CYS A 832 -35.20 21.38 -2.00
CA CYS A 832 -35.58 22.75 -2.32
C CYS A 832 -36.95 23.17 -1.81
N VAL A 833 -37.09 24.46 -1.47
CA VAL A 833 -38.33 25.07 -0.96
C VAL A 833 -38.54 26.47 -1.56
N THR A 834 -39.77 26.79 -1.96
CA THR A 834 -40.18 28.14 -2.38
C THR A 834 -41.58 28.47 -1.87
N PHE A 835 -41.88 29.75 -1.63
CA PHE A 835 -43.25 30.17 -1.31
C PHE A 835 -44.17 30.19 -2.54
N ALA A 836 -45.45 29.96 -2.27
CA ALA A 836 -46.55 30.24 -3.19
C ALA A 836 -46.92 31.74 -3.17
N LYS A 837 -47.87 32.12 -4.02
CA LYS A 837 -48.54 33.42 -3.97
C LYS A 837 -49.14 33.74 -2.59
N ASP A 838 -49.72 32.74 -1.95
CA ASP A 838 -50.26 32.85 -0.59
C ASP A 838 -49.14 32.58 0.42
N ALA A 839 -48.79 33.59 1.21
CA ALA A 839 -47.68 33.58 2.17
C ALA A 839 -47.73 32.46 3.25
N ASP A 840 -48.83 31.71 3.34
CA ASP A 840 -49.02 30.60 4.27
C ASP A 840 -48.73 29.21 3.64
N VAL A 841 -48.44 29.17 2.33
CA VAL A 841 -48.23 27.94 1.54
C VAL A 841 -46.83 27.93 0.94
N ILE A 842 -46.13 26.81 1.12
CA ILE A 842 -44.84 26.52 0.48
C ILE A 842 -44.97 25.34 -0.47
N TRP A 843 -44.09 25.35 -1.45
CA TRP A 843 -43.82 24.29 -2.39
C TRP A 843 -42.44 23.71 -2.10
N ILE A 844 -42.36 22.39 -1.93
CA ILE A 844 -41.14 21.66 -1.57
C ILE A 844 -40.86 20.62 -2.65
N GLY A 845 -39.62 20.56 -3.16
CA GLY A 845 -39.16 19.48 -4.03
C GLY A 845 -38.55 18.34 -3.22
N SER A 846 -38.97 17.11 -3.50
CA SER A 846 -38.40 15.88 -2.93
C SER A 846 -37.61 15.13 -3.99
N GLU A 847 -36.41 14.65 -3.66
CA GLU A 847 -35.51 13.92 -4.55
C GLU A 847 -35.64 12.39 -4.37
N GLU A 848 -35.69 11.90 -3.13
CA GLU A 848 -36.02 10.50 -2.80
C GLU A 848 -37.29 10.41 -1.93
N PRO A 849 -38.04 9.28 -1.97
CA PRO A 849 -37.89 8.11 -2.85
C PRO A 849 -38.61 8.26 -4.21
N GLU A 850 -39.49 9.26 -4.35
CA GLU A 850 -40.12 9.66 -5.61
C GLU A 850 -39.90 11.15 -5.82
N ASN A 851 -39.64 11.54 -7.07
CA ASN A 851 -39.54 12.95 -7.44
C ASN A 851 -40.94 13.59 -7.37
N GLU A 852 -41.25 14.27 -6.27
CA GLU A 852 -42.54 14.95 -6.07
C GLU A 852 -42.36 16.40 -5.66
N ILE A 853 -43.32 17.24 -6.09
CA ILE A 853 -43.48 18.60 -5.60
C ILE A 853 -44.67 18.62 -4.62
N ILE A 854 -44.42 18.97 -3.36
CA ILE A 854 -45.38 18.96 -2.26
C ILE A 854 -45.89 20.38 -1.98
N GLU A 855 -47.21 20.57 -1.96
CA GLU A 855 -47.86 21.81 -1.53
C GLU A 855 -48.20 21.69 -0.03
N TYR A 856 -47.60 22.50 0.82
CA TYR A 856 -47.76 22.42 2.28
C TYR A 856 -48.16 23.76 2.89
N ASN A 857 -49.26 23.77 3.65
CA ASN A 857 -49.73 24.95 4.36
C ASN A 857 -49.20 24.98 5.80
N ILE A 858 -48.34 25.96 6.09
CA ILE A 858 -47.60 26.06 7.35
C ILE A 858 -48.53 26.29 8.54
N LYS A 859 -49.53 27.18 8.42
CA LYS A 859 -50.45 27.53 9.52
C LYS A 859 -51.34 26.36 9.94
N THR A 860 -51.85 25.59 8.99
CA THR A 860 -52.71 24.42 9.28
C THR A 860 -51.92 23.12 9.49
N LYS A 861 -50.60 23.14 9.20
CA LYS A 861 -49.68 21.98 9.20
C LYS A 861 -50.14 20.84 8.29
N ARG A 862 -50.76 21.15 7.15
CA ARG A 862 -51.34 20.17 6.22
C ARG A 862 -50.70 20.22 4.84
N ARG A 863 -50.35 19.05 4.31
CA ARG A 863 -50.15 18.79 2.88
C ARG A 863 -51.48 19.05 2.16
N LEU A 864 -51.52 20.06 1.29
CA LEU A 864 -52.69 20.42 0.48
C LEU A 864 -52.76 19.54 -0.77
N ARG A 865 -51.61 19.33 -1.41
CA ARG A 865 -51.48 18.64 -2.69
C ARG A 865 -50.09 18.02 -2.82
N THR A 866 -49.97 17.04 -3.72
CA THR A 866 -48.69 16.57 -4.25
C THR A 866 -48.79 16.53 -5.78
N LEU A 867 -47.67 16.80 -6.43
CA LEU A 867 -47.49 16.77 -7.87
C LEU A 867 -46.29 15.86 -8.18
N SER A 868 -46.55 14.58 -8.45
CA SER A 868 -45.52 13.66 -8.94
C SER A 868 -44.90 14.14 -10.26
N MET A 869 -43.67 13.70 -10.55
CA MET A 869 -42.87 14.03 -11.72
C MET A 869 -42.45 12.73 -12.43
N GLU A 870 -43.19 12.31 -13.46
CA GLU A 870 -42.90 11.07 -14.20
C GLU A 870 -41.59 11.16 -15.00
N PRO A 871 -40.62 10.25 -14.82
CA PRO A 871 -39.37 10.29 -15.58
C PRO A 871 -39.56 9.86 -17.04
N VAL A 872 -39.47 10.83 -17.95
CA VAL A 872 -39.63 10.77 -19.42
C VAL A 872 -39.04 9.53 -20.10
N SER A 873 -37.97 8.96 -19.56
CA SER A 873 -37.23 7.82 -20.16
C SER A 873 -37.43 6.47 -19.41
N GLY A 874 -38.29 6.38 -18.40
CA GLY A 874 -38.52 5.14 -17.64
C GLY A 874 -37.33 4.64 -16.82
N LYS A 875 -36.29 5.46 -16.65
CA LYS A 875 -35.19 5.22 -15.71
C LYS A 875 -35.41 6.09 -14.47
N SER A 876 -35.23 5.53 -13.29
CA SER A 876 -35.14 6.35 -12.08
C SER A 876 -33.90 7.22 -12.17
N THR A 877 -34.10 8.52 -12.02
CA THR A 877 -33.06 9.55 -11.91
C THR A 877 -33.52 10.54 -10.86
N LYS A 878 -32.56 11.03 -10.08
CA LYS A 878 -32.73 12.13 -9.13
C LYS A 878 -32.94 13.44 -9.91
N LEU A 879 -33.94 14.27 -9.57
CA LEU A 879 -34.37 15.41 -10.41
C LEU A 879 -34.37 16.81 -9.76
N MET A 880 -34.13 16.97 -8.45
CA MET A 880 -34.67 18.13 -7.69
C MET A 880 -33.64 19.05 -7.01
N GLU A 881 -32.48 19.27 -7.64
CA GLU A 881 -31.40 20.20 -7.23
C GLU A 881 -31.76 21.71 -7.37
N GLY A 882 -32.98 22.12 -6.97
CA GLY A 882 -33.44 23.51 -7.01
C GLY A 882 -34.84 23.72 -7.60
N LEU A 883 -35.57 24.71 -7.06
CA LEU A 883 -36.94 25.05 -7.44
C LEU A 883 -37.21 26.55 -7.25
N ALA A 884 -37.66 27.22 -8.30
CA ALA A 884 -38.12 28.61 -8.25
C ALA A 884 -39.56 28.76 -8.75
N PHE A 885 -40.30 29.70 -8.17
CA PHE A 885 -41.68 30.04 -8.56
C PHE A 885 -41.78 31.51 -9.03
N MET A 886 -42.75 31.81 -9.88
CA MET A 886 -43.11 33.17 -10.27
C MET A 886 -44.63 33.32 -10.47
N ASP A 887 -45.20 34.41 -9.95
CA ASP A 887 -46.63 34.75 -10.02
C ASP A 887 -47.17 35.11 -11.43
N PHE A 888 -46.34 34.98 -12.46
CA PHE A 888 -46.65 35.32 -13.85
C PHE A 888 -46.32 34.18 -14.80
N TYR A 889 -46.98 34.16 -15.95
CA TYR A 889 -46.79 33.18 -17.01
C TYR A 889 -45.78 33.66 -18.06
N TYR A 890 -44.65 32.96 -18.17
CA TYR A 890 -43.56 33.25 -19.12
C TYR A 890 -43.33 32.08 -20.09
N PRO A 891 -43.33 32.28 -21.43
CA PRO A 891 -43.14 31.22 -22.42
C PRO A 891 -41.66 31.00 -22.81
N LEU A 892 -40.90 30.28 -21.99
CA LEU A 892 -39.48 29.99 -22.25
C LEU A 892 -39.34 28.59 -22.86
N GLN A 893 -38.75 28.49 -24.05
CA GLN A 893 -38.83 27.25 -24.85
C GLN A 893 -37.93 26.10 -24.38
N ASP A 894 -36.87 26.38 -23.61
CA ASP A 894 -35.77 25.43 -23.35
C ASP A 894 -35.52 25.18 -21.85
N LEU A 895 -36.39 25.66 -20.96
CA LEU A 895 -36.40 25.32 -19.53
C LEU A 895 -37.58 24.40 -19.20
N PRO A 896 -37.45 23.47 -18.23
CA PRO A 896 -38.57 22.67 -17.75
C PRO A 896 -39.56 23.55 -16.97
N GLN A 897 -40.70 23.85 -17.60
CA GLN A 897 -41.77 24.67 -17.02
C GLN A 897 -42.98 23.82 -16.64
N LYS A 898 -43.46 23.97 -15.40
CA LYS A 898 -44.70 23.36 -14.91
C LYS A 898 -45.69 24.48 -14.55
N VAL A 899 -46.70 24.68 -15.41
CA VAL A 899 -47.75 25.69 -15.21
C VAL A 899 -48.74 25.20 -14.14
N VAL A 900 -48.91 25.98 -13.08
CA VAL A 900 -49.81 25.63 -11.96
C VAL A 900 -50.62 26.85 -11.58
N GLY A 901 -51.88 26.88 -12.02
CA GLY A 901 -52.76 28.04 -11.84
C GLY A 901 -52.24 29.26 -12.59
N ASN A 902 -52.08 30.39 -11.89
CA ASN A 902 -51.67 31.66 -12.49
C ASN A 902 -50.14 31.85 -12.59
N GLY A 903 -49.33 30.91 -12.10
CA GLY A 903 -47.87 31.03 -12.00
C GLY A 903 -47.07 29.91 -12.69
N THR A 904 -45.76 30.12 -12.74
CA THR A 904 -44.79 29.24 -13.43
C THR A 904 -43.73 28.72 -12.45
N PHE A 905 -43.45 27.42 -12.50
CA PHE A 905 -42.28 26.82 -11.82
C PHE A 905 -41.12 26.59 -12.77
N PHE A 906 -39.90 26.69 -12.23
CA PHE A 906 -38.61 26.41 -12.90
C PHE A 906 -37.81 25.36 -12.11
N THR A 907 -37.16 24.44 -12.82
CA THR A 907 -36.35 23.32 -12.28
C THR A 907 -35.06 23.11 -13.11
N PRO A 908 -34.04 22.35 -12.66
CA PRO A 908 -32.65 22.68 -13.01
C PRO A 908 -31.95 21.93 -14.17
N ARG A 909 -32.55 20.94 -14.86
CA ARG A 909 -31.78 20.11 -15.83
C ARG A 909 -32.37 19.95 -17.24
N PRO A 910 -31.53 19.65 -18.27
CA PRO A 910 -31.88 19.87 -19.69
C PRO A 910 -31.82 18.63 -20.59
N GLN A 911 -31.32 17.48 -20.10
CA GLN A 911 -31.36 16.21 -20.84
C GLN A 911 -32.77 15.60 -20.85
N SER A 912 -33.64 16.10 -19.96
CA SER A 912 -35.10 16.01 -19.97
C SER A 912 -35.76 16.87 -21.08
N LEU A 913 -35.11 17.01 -22.25
CA LEU A 913 -35.64 17.71 -23.42
C LEU A 913 -36.71 16.89 -24.18
N GLY A 914 -37.57 16.21 -23.42
CA GLY A 914 -38.72 15.47 -23.89
C GLY A 914 -39.89 15.63 -22.91
N SER A 915 -41.06 15.97 -23.45
CA SER A 915 -42.40 15.60 -22.96
C SER A 915 -42.61 15.35 -21.45
N PHE A 916 -42.66 16.42 -20.64
CA PHE A 916 -43.55 16.44 -19.46
C PHE A 916 -44.91 17.00 -19.90
N TYR A 917 -45.95 16.17 -19.92
CA TYR A 917 -47.33 16.58 -20.22
C TYR A 917 -48.15 16.78 -18.94
N ILE A 918 -48.94 17.86 -18.89
CA ILE A 918 -50.04 18.02 -17.94
C ILE A 918 -51.26 18.57 -18.69
N PRO A 919 -52.44 17.93 -18.61
CA PRO A 919 -53.64 18.46 -19.22
C PRO A 919 -54.19 19.64 -18.41
N VAL A 920 -53.99 20.87 -18.90
CA VAL A 920 -54.63 22.06 -18.34
C VAL A 920 -55.96 22.31 -19.05
N GLY A 921 -57.07 22.02 -18.37
CA GLY A 921 -58.39 22.44 -18.81
C GLY A 921 -58.67 23.90 -18.45
N PHE A 922 -59.35 24.62 -19.36
CA PHE A 922 -59.82 26.02 -19.26
C PHE A 922 -58.77 27.14 -19.35
N GLY A 923 -59.20 28.30 -19.88
CA GLY A 923 -58.48 29.57 -19.76
C GLY A 923 -57.64 30.02 -20.96
N GLY A 924 -58.21 30.08 -22.18
CA GLY A 924 -57.46 30.46 -23.38
C GLY A 924 -57.02 31.92 -23.45
N VAL A 925 -55.73 32.19 -23.25
CA VAL A 925 -55.02 33.41 -23.70
C VAL A 925 -53.66 32.98 -24.28
N SER A 926 -53.28 33.51 -25.45
CA SER A 926 -51.98 33.20 -26.06
C SER A 926 -50.88 34.13 -25.52
N PRO A 927 -49.72 33.60 -25.07
CA PRO A 927 -48.61 34.43 -24.63
C PRO A 927 -47.90 35.05 -25.84
N ARG A 928 -47.53 36.33 -25.72
CA ARG A 928 -46.71 37.04 -26.72
C ARG A 928 -45.23 36.67 -26.54
N SER A 929 -44.48 36.73 -27.65
CA SER A 929 -43.01 36.56 -27.73
C SER A 929 -42.42 35.33 -27.02
N LYS A 930 -42.03 34.33 -27.83
CA LYS A 930 -41.17 33.23 -27.37
C LYS A 930 -39.77 33.76 -27.09
N ILE A 931 -39.16 33.37 -25.98
CA ILE A 931 -37.78 33.71 -25.63
C ILE A 931 -36.99 32.41 -25.48
N LYS A 932 -35.76 32.40 -26.04
CA LYS A 932 -34.88 31.23 -26.06
C LYS A 932 -33.82 31.34 -24.97
N VAL A 933 -33.65 30.29 -24.17
CA VAL A 933 -32.66 30.29 -23.07
C VAL A 933 -31.28 29.89 -23.62
N PRO A 934 -30.18 30.57 -23.25
CA PRO A 934 -28.84 30.20 -23.71
C PRO A 934 -28.36 28.84 -23.17
N ALA A 935 -27.64 28.09 -24.01
CA ALA A 935 -27.12 26.76 -23.69
C ALA A 935 -25.97 26.75 -22.65
N ASP A 936 -25.61 27.88 -22.08
CA ASP A 936 -24.68 28.00 -20.95
C ASP A 936 -25.31 27.47 -19.65
N LEU A 937 -26.58 27.84 -19.41
CA LEU A 937 -27.35 27.52 -18.19
C LEU A 937 -27.65 26.01 -18.04
N THR A 938 -27.21 25.19 -19.00
CA THR A 938 -27.53 23.77 -19.12
C THR A 938 -26.31 22.84 -19.01
N THR A 939 -25.15 23.37 -18.60
CA THR A 939 -23.85 22.66 -18.66
C THR A 939 -23.27 22.21 -17.31
N GLU A 940 -23.71 22.79 -16.20
CA GLU A 940 -23.11 22.63 -14.86
C GLU A 940 -24.20 22.23 -13.82
N LYS A 941 -23.81 21.60 -12.69
CA LYS A 941 -24.77 21.31 -11.60
C LYS A 941 -25.25 22.63 -11.00
N ILE A 942 -26.55 22.87 -11.09
CA ILE A 942 -27.26 23.88 -10.30
C ILE A 942 -27.42 23.32 -8.88
N GLY A 943 -27.25 24.17 -7.88
CA GLY A 943 -27.70 23.87 -6.51
C GLY A 943 -28.95 24.66 -6.14
N ALA A 944 -28.99 25.94 -6.52
CA ALA A 944 -30.04 26.86 -6.09
C ALA A 944 -30.66 27.66 -7.25
N MET A 945 -31.96 27.93 -7.17
CA MET A 945 -32.68 28.82 -8.10
C MET A 945 -33.63 29.73 -7.33
N THR A 946 -33.73 31.02 -7.71
CA THR A 946 -34.72 31.95 -7.15
C THR A 946 -35.05 33.09 -8.11
N THR A 947 -36.16 33.80 -7.89
CA THR A 947 -36.63 34.91 -8.73
C THR A 947 -36.54 36.26 -7.99
N LEU A 948 -36.14 37.30 -8.72
CA LEU A 948 -36.03 38.67 -8.18
C LEU A 948 -36.43 39.66 -9.29
N GLY A 949 -37.66 40.18 -9.19
CA GLY A 949 -38.29 40.88 -10.31
C GLY A 949 -38.37 39.97 -11.53
N ASP A 950 -38.04 40.49 -12.70
CA ASP A 950 -38.03 39.75 -13.97
C ASP A 950 -36.70 39.03 -14.26
N THR A 951 -35.82 38.90 -13.27
CA THR A 951 -34.56 38.14 -13.40
C THR A 951 -34.64 36.82 -12.62
N LEU A 952 -34.35 35.72 -13.32
CA LEU A 952 -34.14 34.40 -12.73
C LEU A 952 -32.66 34.29 -12.31
N TYR A 953 -32.39 33.96 -11.06
CA TYR A 953 -31.05 33.81 -10.51
C TYR A 953 -30.76 32.34 -10.19
N THR A 954 -29.63 31.85 -10.69
CA THR A 954 -29.20 30.44 -10.59
C THR A 954 -27.80 30.36 -9.99
N VAL A 955 -27.62 29.54 -8.96
CA VAL A 955 -26.31 29.22 -8.36
C VAL A 955 -25.83 27.88 -8.91
N PHE A 956 -24.62 27.88 -9.47
CA PHE A 956 -23.94 26.67 -9.92
C PHE A 956 -22.95 26.20 -8.85
N ASP A 957 -23.31 25.12 -8.16
CA ASP A 957 -22.61 24.56 -6.98
C ASP A 957 -21.11 24.40 -7.25
N ASN A 958 -20.76 23.67 -8.31
CA ASN A 958 -19.37 23.30 -8.58
C ASN A 958 -18.56 24.37 -9.35
N ALA A 959 -19.20 25.45 -9.79
CA ALA A 959 -18.59 26.51 -10.60
C ALA A 959 -18.32 27.81 -9.83
N HIS A 960 -18.89 27.97 -8.62
CA HIS A 960 -18.79 29.20 -7.81
C HIS A 960 -19.33 30.47 -8.50
N VAL A 961 -20.33 30.32 -9.39
CA VAL A 961 -20.93 31.43 -10.15
C VAL A 961 -22.43 31.53 -9.87
N LEU A 962 -22.87 32.77 -9.61
CA LEU A 962 -24.28 33.17 -9.66
C LEU A 962 -24.57 33.72 -11.06
N VAL A 963 -25.56 33.18 -11.76
CA VAL A 963 -26.00 33.68 -13.07
C VAL A 963 -27.38 34.32 -12.94
N GLY A 964 -27.47 35.61 -13.27
CA GLY A 964 -28.75 36.30 -13.46
C GLY A 964 -29.15 36.26 -14.93
N TYR A 965 -30.33 35.74 -15.23
CA TYR A 965 -30.96 35.71 -16.55
C TYR A 965 -32.20 36.60 -16.56
N ASP A 966 -32.11 37.73 -17.26
CA ASP A 966 -33.22 38.65 -17.48
C ASP A 966 -34.23 38.03 -18.46
N MET A 967 -35.44 37.77 -17.98
CA MET A 967 -36.48 37.08 -18.76
C MET A 967 -37.19 37.97 -19.77
N PHE A 968 -36.98 39.30 -19.75
CA PHE A 968 -37.47 40.22 -20.77
C PHE A 968 -36.42 40.53 -21.85
N THR A 969 -35.16 40.79 -21.47
CA THR A 969 -34.10 41.15 -22.43
C THR A 969 -33.27 39.96 -22.93
N ALA A 970 -33.49 38.76 -22.37
CA ALA A 970 -32.70 37.54 -22.59
C ALA A 970 -31.20 37.70 -22.27
N LYS A 971 -30.81 38.75 -21.53
CA LYS A 971 -29.44 39.03 -21.15
C LYS A 971 -29.04 38.15 -19.96
N MET A 972 -27.99 37.34 -20.13
CA MET A 972 -27.27 36.74 -19.01
C MET A 972 -26.23 37.71 -18.44
N THR A 973 -26.09 37.71 -17.12
CA THR A 973 -24.96 38.32 -16.40
C THR A 973 -24.41 37.30 -15.41
N ARG A 974 -23.12 36.99 -15.48
CA ARG A 974 -22.42 36.06 -14.57
C ARG A 974 -21.72 36.86 -13.48
N TYR A 975 -21.87 36.45 -12.22
CA TYR A 975 -21.24 37.05 -11.04
C TYR A 975 -20.42 35.98 -10.30
N GLN A 976 -19.13 36.25 -10.06
CA GLN A 976 -18.27 35.34 -9.30
C GLN A 976 -18.62 35.42 -7.81
N ILE A 977 -18.94 34.29 -7.18
CA ILE A 977 -19.16 34.21 -5.72
C ILE A 977 -17.79 34.38 -5.03
N PRO A 978 -17.64 35.25 -4.01
CA PRO A 978 -16.38 35.41 -3.31
C PRO A 978 -15.98 34.14 -2.52
N GLY A 979 -14.70 33.77 -2.59
CA GLY A 979 -14.14 32.60 -1.93
C GLY A 979 -14.03 31.35 -2.80
N ASN A 980 -13.42 30.29 -2.26
CA ASN A 980 -13.17 29.02 -2.95
C ASN A 980 -14.06 27.88 -2.44
N GLU A 981 -15.20 28.20 -1.82
CA GLU A 981 -16.08 27.21 -1.17
C GLU A 981 -17.11 26.63 -2.15
N LYS A 982 -17.29 25.30 -2.11
CA LYS A 982 -18.21 24.50 -2.94
C LYS A 982 -19.48 24.11 -2.17
N ASN A 983 -20.41 23.43 -2.85
CA ASN A 983 -21.64 22.86 -2.29
C ASN A 983 -22.65 23.94 -1.86
N TRP A 984 -22.84 24.95 -2.72
CA TRP A 984 -23.87 25.99 -2.54
C TRP A 984 -25.23 25.51 -3.09
N GLU A 985 -26.12 25.11 -2.19
CA GLU A 985 -27.42 24.54 -2.56
C GLU A 985 -28.59 25.54 -2.32
N GLY A 986 -28.47 26.51 -1.41
CA GLY A 986 -29.54 27.50 -1.14
C GLY A 986 -29.18 28.94 -1.49
N ILE A 987 -30.17 29.73 -1.94
CA ILE A 987 -30.04 31.18 -2.20
C ILE A 987 -31.28 31.98 -1.78
N LEU A 988 -31.07 33.15 -1.14
CA LEU A 988 -32.12 34.10 -0.81
C LEU A 988 -31.64 35.56 -0.87
N PHE A 989 -32.41 36.44 -1.52
CA PHE A 989 -32.17 37.88 -1.59
C PHE A 989 -32.98 38.66 -0.52
N ARG A 990 -32.35 39.65 0.14
CA ARG A 990 -32.99 40.60 1.07
C ARG A 990 -32.53 42.04 0.76
N PRO A 991 -33.43 42.96 0.36
CA PRO A 991 -33.04 44.35 0.12
C PRO A 991 -32.69 45.06 1.43
N HIS A 992 -31.80 46.05 1.38
CA HIS A 992 -31.49 46.94 2.50
C HIS A 992 -31.36 48.41 2.01
N SER A 993 -31.13 49.32 2.96
CA SER A 993 -31.16 50.78 2.71
C SER A 993 -30.21 51.33 1.63
N SER A 994 -29.19 50.58 1.22
CA SER A 994 -28.17 51.02 0.24
C SER A 994 -27.70 49.91 -0.73
N GLY A 995 -28.44 48.80 -0.82
CA GLY A 995 -28.05 47.64 -1.63
C GLY A 995 -28.91 46.41 -1.37
N MET A 996 -28.35 45.24 -1.58
CA MET A 996 -29.04 43.97 -1.41
C MET A 996 -28.13 42.93 -0.78
N TRP A 997 -28.62 42.22 0.22
CA TRP A 997 -27.92 41.07 0.78
C TRP A 997 -28.31 39.79 0.04
N VAL A 998 -27.32 38.97 -0.28
CA VAL A 998 -27.48 37.60 -0.75
C VAL A 998 -27.09 36.67 0.38
N TYR A 999 -28.01 35.80 0.79
CA TYR A 999 -27.76 34.71 1.71
C TYR A 999 -27.58 33.44 0.87
N LEU A 1000 -26.39 32.85 0.93
CA LEU A 1000 -26.09 31.55 0.31
C LEU A 1000 -26.01 30.49 1.41
N ALA A 1001 -26.64 29.34 1.19
CA ALA A 1001 -26.61 28.20 2.09
C ALA A 1001 -25.81 27.03 1.50
N LYS A 1002 -25.22 26.26 2.40
CA LYS A 1002 -24.30 25.16 2.11
C LYS A 1002 -24.66 23.97 3.00
N ASP A 1003 -24.74 22.78 2.43
CA ASP A 1003 -25.04 21.54 3.15
C ASP A 1003 -23.88 21.11 4.07
N ASN A 1004 -22.67 20.94 3.52
CA ASN A 1004 -21.59 20.26 4.23
C ASN A 1004 -20.27 21.06 4.22
N PRO A 1005 -19.80 21.55 5.39
CA PRO A 1005 -20.53 21.68 6.65
C PRO A 1005 -21.73 22.64 6.53
N PRO A 1006 -22.76 22.50 7.41
CA PRO A 1006 -24.01 23.26 7.32
C PRO A 1006 -23.79 24.72 7.71
N GLU A 1007 -23.83 25.60 6.72
CA GLU A 1007 -23.43 27.01 6.86
C GLU A 1007 -24.30 27.94 6.03
N ILE A 1008 -24.46 29.19 6.48
CA ILE A 1008 -25.11 30.25 5.71
C ILE A 1008 -24.23 31.51 5.73
N TRP A 1009 -24.06 32.11 4.57
CA TRP A 1009 -23.18 33.26 4.34
C TRP A 1009 -23.97 34.43 3.74
N ARG A 1010 -23.85 35.61 4.36
CA ARG A 1010 -24.45 36.87 3.92
C ARG A 1010 -23.42 37.72 3.20
N PHE A 1011 -23.62 38.00 1.91
CA PHE A 1011 -22.81 38.89 1.09
C PHE A 1011 -23.58 40.16 0.72
N ASP A 1012 -22.91 41.30 0.57
CA ASP A 1012 -23.49 42.51 -0.02
C ASP A 1012 -23.32 42.52 -1.55
N PHE A 1013 -24.42 42.75 -2.26
CA PHE A 1013 -24.59 42.54 -3.68
C PHE A 1013 -25.29 43.74 -4.33
N ASP A 1014 -24.88 44.05 -5.56
CA ASP A 1014 -25.53 45.02 -6.44
C ASP A 1014 -25.80 44.34 -7.79
N THR A 1015 -27.00 44.55 -8.34
CA THR A 1015 -27.42 43.96 -9.62
C THR A 1015 -26.64 44.50 -10.82
N ASN A 1016 -25.79 45.52 -10.64
CA ASN A 1016 -24.94 46.07 -11.69
C ASN A 1016 -23.46 45.67 -11.55
N SER A 1017 -22.90 45.74 -10.34
CA SER A 1017 -21.48 45.43 -10.05
C SER A 1017 -21.23 44.03 -9.46
N GLY A 1018 -22.26 43.29 -9.09
CA GLY A 1018 -22.18 41.92 -8.56
C GLY A 1018 -21.94 41.87 -7.05
N PHE A 1019 -21.27 40.80 -6.60
CA PHE A 1019 -20.80 40.70 -5.22
C PHE A 1019 -19.70 41.71 -4.96
N LYS A 1020 -19.83 42.48 -3.88
CA LYS A 1020 -18.74 43.30 -3.35
C LYS A 1020 -17.76 42.38 -2.61
N GLY A 1021 -16.49 42.80 -2.50
CA GLY A 1021 -15.41 41.93 -2.02
C GLY A 1021 -15.55 41.46 -0.57
N CYS A 1022 -15.67 40.13 -0.39
CA CYS A 1022 -15.43 39.42 0.87
C CYS A 1022 -13.90 39.25 1.09
#